data_AF-A0AAN6W7E9-F1
#
_entry.id   AF-A0AAN6W7E9-F1
#
_cell.length_a   1.000
_cell.length_b   1.000
_cell.length_c   1.000
_cell.angle_alpha   90.00
_cell.angle_beta   90.00
_cell.angle_gamma   90.00
#
_symmetry.space_group_name_H-M   'P 1'
#
loop_
_entity.id
_entity.type
_entity.pdbx_description
1 polymer ?
#
loop_
_entity_poly.entity_id
_entity_poly.type
_entity_poly.pdbx_seq_one_letter_code
_entity_poly.pdbx_strand_id
1 'polypeptide(L)'
;MPRADDHFLYALSSNNAWAGYKAHQNPHFFPKLADGQTPQILWLGCSDSRCPETTILGLQPGDVFVHRNIANIISPTDINTSAVVEYAVAHLKVKHIVLCGHTSCGGAAAALGDNRVGGVLDTWLTPLKAVRYANLEALDAIKDDKARATKIAELNVENGVKVLMANMTIREAIKERGLQVHGCLFDIACGRIKDLGYGTERGKGRGGLGLDGQEDVVRGRHAQIVFRGGKGEMAYFPVDRQGTSTKMTLTVLTDDQISKLVSNLTKEELQRFMGVLKGALHEYSTATAAPSAPTNGKENVAPEIHQPERTSISSKATGATTLFMPSSSSVGTGIKVVTLTSPSANNDGNEQPPKENIKPTGAITLFSPYGTPLGFLHASTLTAFRTALASLLLISKRDTSHLKTITVFGTGAQAYWHIRLSLLLLGPHISQINILSRSFSPPVSSLLRSFLTCPRRETEGWSNTQFSVLTPAHNEYERLLTEQLLESDVIICCTPSTTPLWDGNILTSHEGRQKGRLIVAIGSYKPNMQEIPQEVIAQALKRHRRHDHERGHHWHWHKHAEEGGVILVDTLDGALKEAGELIKAGARPEMLVELGELVMLNDYHEHHYIHHCKDEKENSKNDNEAAEGEGGKEEQGDQDRDHQKLAKWLAKGNVIYKSVGLGLMDLSVGMEVVKFAGEKKVGSRVEGF
;
A
#
# COMPACT_ATOMS: atom_id res chain seq x y z
N MET A 1 -5.85 26.48 3.50
CA MET A 1 -5.52 26.36 4.94
C MET A 1 -6.61 27.03 5.75
N PRO A 2 -7.44 26.28 6.51
CA PRO A 2 -8.16 26.77 7.68
C PRO A 2 -7.57 26.17 8.98
N ARG A 3 -7.94 26.78 10.10
CA ARG A 3 -7.22 26.90 11.39
C ARG A 3 -7.08 25.59 12.19
N ALA A 4 -5.95 25.49 12.89
CA ALA A 4 -5.78 24.65 14.07
C ALA A 4 -6.74 25.14 15.16
N ASP A 5 -7.44 24.24 15.87
CA ASP A 5 -8.02 24.61 17.17
C ASP A 5 -8.05 23.46 18.21
N ASP A 6 -7.78 22.19 17.85
CA ASP A 6 -7.69 21.14 18.88
C ASP A 6 -6.65 20.04 18.58
N HIS A 7 -5.45 20.23 19.14
CA HIS A 7 -4.37 19.24 19.10
C HIS A 7 -4.73 17.91 19.76
N PHE A 8 -5.63 17.92 20.74
CA PHE A 8 -6.06 16.72 21.44
C PHE A 8 -7.02 15.89 20.58
N LEU A 9 -7.98 16.53 19.89
CA LEU A 9 -8.84 15.83 18.93
C LEU A 9 -8.05 15.23 17.76
N TYR A 10 -7.03 15.93 17.26
CA TYR A 10 -6.11 15.35 16.27
C TYR A 10 -5.43 14.09 16.80
N ALA A 11 -4.90 14.12 18.04
CA ALA A 11 -4.27 12.97 18.65
C ALA A 11 -5.23 11.79 18.84
N LEU A 12 -6.49 12.03 19.23
CA LEU A 12 -7.51 10.97 19.33
C LEU A 12 -7.83 10.34 17.97
N SER A 13 -7.92 11.16 16.92
CA SER A 13 -8.11 10.68 15.55
C SER A 13 -6.92 9.83 15.09
N SER A 14 -5.69 10.30 15.29
CA SER A 14 -4.47 9.55 14.98
C SER A 14 -4.39 8.23 15.77
N ASN A 15 -4.83 8.22 17.03
CA ASN A 15 -4.89 7.01 17.83
C ASN A 15 -5.87 5.98 17.26
N ASN A 16 -7.06 6.41 16.83
CA ASN A 16 -8.04 5.51 16.22
C ASN A 16 -7.49 4.88 14.94
N ALA A 17 -6.84 5.67 14.08
CA ALA A 17 -6.18 5.16 12.87
C ALA A 17 -5.06 4.17 13.19
N TRP A 18 -4.20 4.52 14.16
CA TRP A 18 -3.12 3.64 14.62
C TRP A 18 -3.64 2.32 15.20
N ALA A 19 -4.69 2.37 16.03
CA ALA A 19 -5.30 1.18 16.62
C ALA A 19 -5.92 0.28 15.54
N GLY A 20 -6.65 0.85 14.58
CA GLY A 20 -7.18 0.10 13.44
C GLY A 20 -6.07 -0.57 12.63
N TYR A 21 -5.02 0.18 12.29
CA TYR A 21 -3.87 -0.35 11.55
C TYR A 21 -3.16 -1.50 12.30
N LYS A 22 -2.90 -1.34 13.60
CA LYS A 22 -2.23 -2.36 14.41
C LYS A 22 -3.07 -3.61 14.63
N ALA A 23 -4.38 -3.45 14.85
CA ALA A 23 -5.31 -4.56 14.95
C ALA A 23 -5.42 -5.32 13.62
N HIS A 24 -5.36 -4.62 12.49
CA HIS A 24 -5.37 -5.26 11.18
C HIS A 24 -4.07 -6.03 10.89
N GLN A 25 -2.90 -5.45 11.19
CA GLN A 25 -1.61 -6.13 11.01
C GLN A 25 -1.43 -7.35 11.91
N ASN A 26 -1.96 -7.28 13.13
CA ASN A 26 -1.90 -8.36 14.10
C ASN A 26 -3.17 -8.35 14.97
N PRO A 27 -4.19 -9.15 14.62
CA PRO A 27 -5.46 -9.20 15.35
C PRO A 27 -5.33 -9.58 16.83
N HIS A 28 -4.27 -10.29 17.20
CA HIS A 28 -3.98 -10.67 18.59
C HIS A 28 -3.18 -9.60 19.35
N PHE A 29 -2.80 -8.50 18.71
CA PHE A 29 -1.95 -7.48 19.33
C PHE A 29 -2.59 -6.85 20.56
N PHE A 30 -3.79 -6.29 20.43
CA PHE A 30 -4.50 -5.66 21.57
C PHE A 30 -5.05 -6.66 22.59
N PRO A 31 -5.63 -7.82 22.20
CA PRO A 31 -6.00 -8.86 23.16
C PRO A 31 -4.83 -9.29 24.04
N LYS A 32 -3.66 -9.55 23.44
CA LYS A 32 -2.45 -9.92 24.19
C LYS A 32 -1.93 -8.79 25.08
N LEU A 33 -2.05 -7.53 24.66
CA LEU A 33 -1.70 -6.39 25.49
C LEU A 33 -2.64 -6.23 26.69
N ALA A 34 -3.91 -6.60 26.53
CA ALA A 34 -4.90 -6.55 27.61
C ALA A 34 -4.63 -7.63 28.68
N ASP A 35 -4.04 -8.77 28.32
CA ASP A 35 -3.72 -9.87 29.23
C ASP A 35 -2.64 -9.52 30.28
N GLY A 36 -1.78 -8.53 29.98
CA GLY A 36 -0.77 -8.05 30.92
C GLY A 36 0.51 -7.53 30.27
N GLN A 37 1.47 -7.13 31.11
CA GLN A 37 2.76 -6.58 30.67
C GLN A 37 3.94 -7.36 31.27
N THR A 38 4.93 -7.68 30.44
CA THR A 38 6.21 -8.29 30.86
C THR A 38 7.41 -7.63 30.18
N PRO A 39 7.59 -6.30 30.33
CA PRO A 39 8.65 -5.57 29.67
C PRO A 39 10.02 -6.05 30.14
N GLN A 40 11.01 -6.04 29.25
CA GLN A 40 12.38 -6.45 29.61
C GLN A 40 13.25 -5.26 30.05
N ILE A 41 12.83 -4.04 29.72
CA ILE A 41 13.59 -2.80 29.92
C ILE A 41 12.74 -1.83 30.75
N LEU A 42 13.33 -1.27 31.80
CA LEU A 42 12.90 -0.01 32.42
C LEU A 42 13.67 1.13 31.76
N TRP A 43 12.97 2.08 31.16
CA TRP A 43 13.51 3.31 30.59
C TRP A 43 13.25 4.51 31.52
N LEU A 44 14.33 5.18 31.91
CA LEU A 44 14.32 6.42 32.67
C LEU A 44 14.82 7.54 31.76
N GLY A 45 13.95 8.46 31.35
CA GLY A 45 14.27 9.46 30.33
C GLY A 45 13.73 10.86 30.61
N CYS A 46 14.00 11.78 29.67
CA CYS A 46 13.50 13.15 29.78
C CYS A 46 12.06 13.28 29.25
N SER A 47 11.23 14.15 29.85
CA SER A 47 9.88 14.49 29.35
C SER A 47 9.87 15.29 28.04
N ASP A 48 11.04 15.58 27.45
CA ASP A 48 11.17 16.25 26.15
C ASP A 48 10.42 15.49 25.04
N SER A 49 9.48 16.15 24.37
CA SER A 49 8.60 15.52 23.37
C SER A 49 9.34 14.92 22.17
N ARG A 50 10.60 15.30 21.93
CA ARG A 50 11.46 14.76 20.87
C ARG A 50 12.15 13.45 21.23
N CYS A 51 12.01 12.99 22.48
CA CYS A 51 12.62 11.76 23.00
C CYS A 51 11.58 10.68 23.42
N PRO A 52 10.63 10.28 22.56
CA PRO A 52 9.71 9.17 22.86
C PRO A 52 10.42 7.82 22.74
N GLU A 53 10.67 7.16 23.86
CA GLU A 53 11.47 5.94 24.00
C GLU A 53 10.99 4.76 23.15
N THR A 54 9.68 4.49 23.16
CA THR A 54 9.09 3.37 22.40
C THR A 54 9.34 3.56 20.90
N THR A 55 9.28 4.81 20.42
CA THR A 55 9.51 5.18 19.02
C THR A 55 11.00 5.17 18.65
N ILE A 56 11.87 5.83 19.42
CA ILE A 56 13.30 5.95 19.09
C ILE A 56 14.06 4.61 19.22
N LEU A 57 13.52 3.67 20.00
CA LEU A 57 14.03 2.30 20.09
C LEU A 57 13.41 1.35 19.06
N GLY A 58 12.38 1.77 18.32
CA GLY A 58 11.67 0.92 17.37
C GLY A 58 10.89 -0.23 18.04
N LEU A 59 10.43 -0.03 19.27
CA LEU A 59 9.71 -1.02 20.07
C LEU A 59 8.18 -0.88 19.91
N GLN A 60 7.43 -1.88 20.36
CA GLN A 60 5.97 -1.84 20.43
C GLN A 60 5.48 -1.47 21.84
N PRO A 61 4.23 -1.00 21.98
CA PRO A 61 3.54 -0.97 23.26
C PRO A 61 3.75 -2.28 24.04
N GLY A 62 4.10 -2.17 25.32
CA GLY A 62 4.35 -3.33 26.20
C GLY A 62 5.80 -3.84 26.24
N ASP A 63 6.67 -3.46 25.30
CA ASP A 63 8.06 -3.94 25.27
C ASP A 63 8.97 -3.26 26.30
N VAL A 64 8.68 -2.00 26.63
CA VAL A 64 9.45 -1.15 27.55
C VAL A 64 8.53 -0.51 28.60
N PHE A 65 8.99 -0.51 29.85
CA PHE A 65 8.35 0.20 30.96
C PHE A 65 9.01 1.55 31.14
N VAL A 66 8.24 2.63 31.24
CA VAL A 66 8.76 3.98 31.00
C VAL A 66 8.46 4.91 32.16
N HIS A 67 9.46 5.66 32.61
CA HIS A 67 9.30 6.83 33.45
C HIS A 67 10.09 8.01 32.90
N ARG A 68 9.47 9.18 32.92
CA ARG A 68 10.02 10.40 32.32
C ARG A 68 9.81 11.59 33.23
N ASN A 69 10.86 12.38 33.41
CA ASN A 69 10.82 13.63 34.17
C ASN A 69 11.68 14.70 33.49
N ILE A 70 11.63 15.94 33.99
CA ILE A 70 12.40 17.03 33.39
C ILE A 70 13.90 16.80 33.60
N ALA A 71 14.64 16.73 32.49
CA ALA A 71 16.08 16.48 32.44
C ALA A 71 16.53 15.14 33.03
N ASN A 72 15.68 14.10 33.01
CA ASN A 72 16.03 12.73 33.40
C ASN A 72 16.79 12.64 34.74
N ILE A 73 16.40 13.50 35.70
CA ILE A 73 17.05 13.61 37.00
C ILE A 73 16.65 12.40 37.84
N ILE A 74 17.64 11.74 38.42
CA ILE A 74 17.45 10.68 39.41
C ILE A 74 17.91 11.22 40.76
N SER A 75 16.97 11.35 41.70
CA SER A 75 17.25 11.77 43.07
C SER A 75 16.88 10.63 44.04
N PRO A 76 17.71 10.34 45.06
CA PRO A 76 17.36 9.35 46.08
C PRO A 76 16.15 9.74 46.92
N THR A 77 15.78 11.03 46.92
CA THR A 77 14.61 11.56 47.65
C THR A 77 13.36 11.70 46.79
N ASP A 78 13.45 11.41 45.48
CA ASP A 78 12.27 11.41 44.62
C ASP A 78 11.50 10.09 44.78
N ILE A 79 10.40 10.16 45.52
CA ILE A 79 9.51 9.03 45.74
C ILE A 79 8.88 8.52 44.43
N ASN A 80 8.70 9.38 43.42
CA ASN A 80 8.12 8.98 42.13
C ASN A 80 9.06 8.04 41.37
N THR A 81 10.32 8.46 41.17
CA THR A 81 11.35 7.60 40.59
C THR A 81 11.55 6.32 41.41
N SER A 82 11.57 6.42 42.74
CA SER A 82 11.76 5.26 43.62
C SER A 82 10.65 4.22 43.49
N ALA A 83 9.38 4.67 43.47
CA ALA A 83 8.22 3.78 43.32
C ALA A 83 8.21 3.08 41.95
N VAL A 84 8.55 3.79 40.87
CA VAL A 84 8.67 3.19 39.52
C VAL A 84 9.77 2.14 39.48
N VAL A 85 10.95 2.46 40.03
CA VAL A 85 12.08 1.53 40.09
C VAL A 85 11.70 0.28 40.87
N GLU A 86 11.09 0.44 42.04
CA GLU A 86 10.63 -0.68 42.86
C GLU A 86 9.62 -1.53 42.08
N TYR A 87 8.63 -0.92 41.43
CA TYR A 87 7.65 -1.67 40.65
C TYR A 87 8.27 -2.44 39.48
N ALA A 88 9.12 -1.80 38.69
CA ALA A 88 9.76 -2.43 37.55
C ALA A 88 10.69 -3.58 37.97
N VAL A 89 11.44 -3.40 39.06
CA VAL A 89 12.46 -4.36 39.50
C VAL A 89 11.86 -5.48 40.35
N ALA A 90 10.97 -5.15 41.29
CA ALA A 90 10.41 -6.10 42.25
C ALA A 90 9.16 -6.81 41.70
N HIS A 91 8.30 -6.14 40.92
CA HIS A 91 7.06 -6.72 40.41
C HIS A 91 7.16 -7.18 38.95
N LEU A 92 7.60 -6.31 38.03
CA LEU A 92 7.73 -6.68 36.61
C LEU A 92 8.98 -7.51 36.30
N LYS A 93 9.94 -7.56 37.24
CA LYS A 93 11.20 -8.29 37.13
C LYS A 93 11.97 -7.97 35.84
N VAL A 94 12.03 -6.69 35.45
CA VAL A 94 12.81 -6.24 34.28
C VAL A 94 14.26 -6.73 34.36
N LYS A 95 14.92 -6.83 33.20
CA LYS A 95 16.32 -7.31 33.07
C LYS A 95 17.31 -6.18 32.85
N HIS A 96 16.84 -5.04 32.34
CA HIS A 96 17.68 -3.89 32.05
C HIS A 96 17.03 -2.61 32.59
N ILE A 97 17.83 -1.73 33.16
CA ILE A 97 17.50 -0.34 33.46
C ILE A 97 18.35 0.53 32.54
N VAL A 98 17.71 1.41 31.77
CA VAL A 98 18.37 2.37 30.89
C VAL A 98 18.05 3.77 31.39
N LEU A 99 19.07 4.49 31.88
CA LEU A 99 18.98 5.92 32.16
C LEU A 99 19.50 6.69 30.94
N CYS A 100 18.59 7.37 30.24
CA CYS A 100 18.92 8.06 29.00
C CYS A 100 18.76 9.58 29.13
N GLY A 101 19.87 10.30 29.04
CA GLY A 101 19.90 11.74 28.80
C GLY A 101 19.80 12.06 27.32
N HIS A 102 19.78 13.34 26.96
CA HIS A 102 19.79 13.74 25.55
C HIS A 102 20.51 15.06 25.27
N THR A 103 20.98 15.23 24.03
CA THR A 103 21.55 16.50 23.56
C THR A 103 20.45 17.57 23.48
N SER A 104 20.83 18.85 23.60
CA SER A 104 19.89 19.98 23.54
C SER A 104 18.73 19.89 24.55
N CYS A 105 19.03 19.43 25.77
CA CYS A 105 18.11 19.36 26.89
C CYS A 105 17.88 20.74 27.54
N GLY A 106 16.62 21.19 27.58
CA GLY A 106 16.25 22.48 28.14
C GLY A 106 16.55 22.60 29.64
N GLY A 107 16.33 21.54 30.42
CA GLY A 107 16.66 21.54 31.85
C GLY A 107 18.17 21.51 32.12
N ALA A 108 18.94 20.82 31.28
CA ALA A 108 20.41 20.85 31.34
C ALA A 108 20.96 22.24 31.02
N ALA A 109 20.45 22.89 29.98
CA ALA A 109 20.81 24.26 29.65
C ALA A 109 20.43 25.24 30.76
N ALA A 110 19.23 25.09 31.34
CA ALA A 110 18.78 25.93 32.45
C ALA A 110 19.63 25.77 33.72
N ALA A 111 20.14 24.56 33.98
CA ALA A 111 21.00 24.29 35.12
C ALA A 111 22.42 24.88 34.98
N LEU A 112 22.85 25.27 33.77
CA LEU A 112 24.14 25.93 33.54
C LEU A 112 24.19 27.37 34.06
N GLY A 113 23.05 28.07 34.08
CA GLY A 113 22.95 29.45 34.55
C GLY A 113 22.48 29.55 36.01
N ASP A 114 22.78 30.69 36.64
CA ASP A 114 22.27 31.03 37.97
C ASP A 114 20.90 31.71 37.92
N ASN A 115 20.38 31.96 36.72
CA ASN A 115 19.05 32.53 36.53
C ASN A 115 17.97 31.58 37.07
N ARG A 116 16.96 32.16 37.72
CA ARG A 116 15.77 31.40 38.12
C ARG A 116 14.97 31.01 36.89
N VAL A 117 14.60 29.74 36.82
CA VAL A 117 13.62 29.23 35.86
C VAL A 117 12.21 29.54 36.35
N GLY A 118 12.03 29.55 37.68
CA GLY A 118 10.80 29.93 38.36
C GLY A 118 10.00 28.75 38.92
N GLY A 119 9.36 28.99 40.07
CA GLY A 119 8.47 28.02 40.72
C GLY A 119 9.18 26.75 41.18
N VAL A 120 8.49 25.62 41.08
CA VAL A 120 8.98 24.30 41.52
C VAL A 120 10.19 23.83 40.70
N LEU A 121 10.36 24.34 39.47
CA LEU A 121 11.48 23.96 38.61
C LEU A 121 12.86 24.34 39.18
N ASP A 122 12.94 25.43 39.96
CA ASP A 122 14.19 25.83 40.60
C ASP A 122 14.65 24.78 41.63
N THR A 123 13.70 24.26 42.43
CA THR A 123 13.96 23.15 43.36
C THR A 123 14.23 21.85 42.62
N TRP A 124 13.42 21.53 41.59
CA TRP A 124 13.58 20.30 40.80
C TRP A 124 14.95 20.18 40.14
N LEU A 125 15.50 21.28 39.60
CA LEU A 125 16.81 21.29 38.95
C LEU A 125 17.99 21.37 39.93
N THR A 126 17.75 21.46 41.24
CA THR A 126 18.82 21.56 42.26
C THR A 126 19.82 20.40 42.19
N PRO A 127 19.42 19.11 42.03
CA PRO A 127 20.37 18.02 41.87
C PRO A 127 21.28 18.21 40.65
N LEU A 128 20.74 18.70 39.54
CA LEU A 128 21.51 18.96 38.32
C LEU A 128 22.44 20.18 38.47
N LYS A 129 22.02 21.22 39.20
CA LYS A 129 22.88 22.33 39.59
C LYS A 129 24.01 21.88 40.52
N ALA A 130 23.76 20.93 41.43
CA ALA A 130 24.81 20.34 42.27
C ALA A 130 25.86 19.59 41.41
N VAL A 131 25.41 18.84 40.39
CA VAL A 131 26.30 18.22 39.40
C VAL A 131 27.13 19.28 38.67
N ARG A 132 26.54 20.42 38.30
CA ARG A 132 27.29 21.56 37.75
C ARG A 132 28.37 22.05 38.71
N TYR A 133 27.99 22.38 39.96
CA TYR A 133 28.91 22.95 40.95
C TYR A 133 30.10 22.02 41.23
N ALA A 134 29.86 20.71 41.27
CA ALA A 134 30.90 19.70 41.46
C ALA A 134 31.87 19.56 40.27
N ASN A 135 31.51 20.08 39.09
CA ASN A 135 32.26 19.94 37.84
C ASN A 135 32.54 21.30 37.17
N LEU A 136 32.53 22.40 37.92
CA LEU A 136 32.69 23.76 37.37
C LEU A 136 33.94 23.89 36.51
N GLU A 137 35.09 23.45 37.01
CA GLU A 137 36.36 23.55 36.29
C GLU A 137 36.32 22.85 34.91
N ALA A 138 35.75 21.64 34.86
CA ALA A 138 35.61 20.88 33.62
C ALA A 138 34.57 21.48 32.66
N LEU A 139 33.51 22.09 33.20
CA LEU A 139 32.46 22.73 32.40
C LEU A 139 32.90 24.10 31.87
N ASP A 140 33.62 24.90 32.67
CA ASP A 140 34.13 26.22 32.29
C ASP A 140 35.26 26.14 31.26
N ALA A 141 35.97 25.01 31.21
CA ALA A 141 36.93 24.72 30.13
C ALA A 141 36.26 24.60 28.74
N ILE A 142 34.94 24.34 28.67
CA ILE A 142 34.20 24.19 27.42
C ILE A 142 33.57 25.52 27.02
N LYS A 143 34.13 26.15 25.98
CA LYS A 143 33.70 27.48 25.51
C LYS A 143 32.36 27.48 24.77
N ASP A 144 32.00 26.39 24.11
CA ASP A 144 30.73 26.28 23.38
C ASP A 144 29.58 25.90 24.34
N ASP A 145 28.58 26.77 24.44
CA ASP A 145 27.44 26.58 25.35
C ASP A 145 26.65 25.30 25.05
N LYS A 146 26.54 24.92 23.77
CA LYS A 146 25.85 23.68 23.38
C LYS A 146 26.64 22.44 23.81
N ALA A 147 27.95 22.42 23.57
CA ALA A 147 28.82 21.36 24.05
C ALA A 147 28.83 21.28 25.58
N ARG A 148 28.82 22.42 26.28
CA ARG A 148 28.73 22.50 27.74
C ARG A 148 27.40 21.95 28.27
N ALA A 149 26.28 22.26 27.60
CA ALA A 149 24.97 21.72 27.91
C ALA A 149 24.87 20.21 27.67
N THR A 150 25.50 19.71 26.60
CA THR A 150 25.66 18.28 26.36
C THR A 150 26.51 17.62 27.44
N LYS A 151 27.60 18.28 27.88
CA LYS A 151 28.49 17.71 28.89
C LYS A 151 27.81 17.57 30.25
N ILE A 152 27.07 18.58 30.69
CA ILE A 152 26.31 18.48 31.93
C ILE A 152 25.19 17.43 31.83
N ALA A 153 24.61 17.21 30.64
CA ALA A 153 23.65 16.13 30.43
C ALA A 153 24.32 14.73 30.57
N GLU A 154 25.54 14.55 30.06
CA GLU A 154 26.33 13.31 30.28
C GLU A 154 26.63 13.10 31.78
N LEU A 155 27.10 14.15 32.47
CA LEU A 155 27.41 14.09 33.90
C LEU A 155 26.17 13.81 34.75
N ASN A 156 25.00 14.30 34.33
CA ASN A 156 23.74 13.98 34.98
C ASN A 156 23.39 12.49 34.86
N VAL A 157 23.60 11.89 33.68
CA VAL A 157 23.42 10.45 33.48
C VAL A 157 24.39 9.67 34.38
N GLU A 158 25.65 10.06 34.42
CA GLU A 158 26.64 9.44 35.32
C GLU A 158 26.18 9.50 36.78
N ASN A 159 25.81 10.69 37.26
CA ASN A 159 25.35 10.88 38.63
C ASN A 159 24.08 10.08 38.93
N GLY A 160 23.11 10.09 38.01
CA GLY A 160 21.88 9.32 38.16
C GLY A 160 22.13 7.81 38.19
N VAL A 161 23.05 7.29 37.37
CA VAL A 161 23.47 5.89 37.44
C VAL A 161 24.08 5.57 38.81
N LYS A 162 24.90 6.44 39.39
CA LYS A 162 25.44 6.23 40.76
C LYS A 162 24.33 6.11 41.80
N VAL A 163 23.29 6.95 41.70
CA VAL A 163 22.12 6.87 42.58
C VAL A 163 21.36 5.54 42.39
N LEU A 164 21.13 5.12 41.14
CA LEU A 164 20.48 3.83 40.83
C LEU A 164 21.27 2.65 41.38
N MET A 165 22.60 2.65 41.22
CA MET A 165 23.48 1.59 41.71
C MET A 165 23.56 1.54 43.24
N ALA A 166 23.22 2.63 43.95
CA ALA A 166 23.13 2.68 45.40
C ALA A 166 21.77 2.19 45.94
N ASN A 167 20.74 2.10 45.09
CA ASN A 167 19.40 1.67 45.50
C ASN A 167 19.39 0.17 45.87
N MET A 168 18.83 -0.16 47.05
CA MET A 168 18.85 -1.53 47.59
C MET A 168 18.11 -2.54 46.70
N THR A 169 16.93 -2.19 46.19
CA THR A 169 16.13 -3.05 45.30
C THR A 169 16.90 -3.40 44.02
N ILE A 170 17.62 -2.43 43.45
CA ILE A 170 18.48 -2.64 42.28
C ILE A 170 19.66 -3.54 42.65
N ARG A 171 20.35 -3.28 43.77
CA ARG A 171 21.51 -4.06 44.20
C ARG A 171 21.17 -5.53 44.45
N GLU A 172 20.05 -5.80 45.10
CA GLU A 172 19.55 -7.16 45.33
C GLU A 172 19.23 -7.85 44.00
N ALA A 173 18.51 -7.17 43.10
CA ALA A 173 18.19 -7.72 41.78
C ALA A 173 19.42 -7.97 40.89
N ILE A 174 20.48 -7.15 40.99
CA ILE A 174 21.76 -7.40 40.32
C ILE A 174 22.36 -8.71 40.84
N LYS A 175 22.43 -8.88 42.17
CA LYS A 175 23.03 -10.05 42.81
C LYS A 175 22.24 -11.34 42.53
N GLU A 176 20.92 -11.28 42.59
CA GLU A 176 20.04 -12.45 42.50
C GLU A 176 19.69 -12.84 41.07
N ARG A 177 19.45 -11.85 40.19
CA ARG A 177 18.89 -12.06 38.85
C ARG A 177 19.80 -11.58 37.72
N GLY A 178 20.93 -10.94 38.04
CA GLY A 178 21.82 -10.37 37.03
C GLY A 178 21.21 -9.17 36.29
N LEU A 179 20.39 -8.36 36.99
CA LEU A 179 19.89 -7.08 36.46
C LEU A 179 21.06 -6.23 35.94
N GLN A 180 20.88 -5.54 34.81
CA GLN A 180 21.89 -4.64 34.25
C GLN A 180 21.40 -3.20 34.25
N VAL A 181 22.30 -2.27 34.56
CA VAL A 181 22.05 -0.82 34.52
C VAL A 181 22.94 -0.20 33.46
N HIS A 182 22.37 0.67 32.63
CA HIS A 182 23.04 1.33 31.51
C HIS A 182 22.80 2.84 31.52
N GLY A 183 23.87 3.62 31.42
CA GLY A 183 23.82 5.07 31.19
C GLY A 183 23.99 5.40 29.72
N CYS A 184 23.00 6.05 29.11
CA CYS A 184 23.00 6.37 27.68
C CYS A 184 22.72 7.85 27.41
N LEU A 185 23.09 8.30 26.21
CA LEU A 185 22.78 9.63 25.70
C LEU A 185 22.13 9.53 24.31
N PHE A 186 20.93 10.05 24.17
CA PHE A 186 20.24 10.20 22.89
C PHE A 186 20.65 11.51 22.21
N ASP A 187 21.22 11.42 21.01
CA ASP A 187 21.51 12.60 20.22
C ASP A 187 20.31 12.98 19.35
N ILE A 188 19.62 14.06 19.73
CA ILE A 188 18.46 14.60 19.00
C ILE A 188 18.81 14.93 17.55
N ALA A 189 20.04 15.37 17.26
CA ALA A 189 20.40 15.79 15.93
C ALA A 189 20.49 14.64 14.92
N CYS A 190 20.85 13.43 15.37
CA CYS A 190 21.05 12.28 14.49
C CYS A 190 20.17 11.06 14.82
N GLY A 191 19.37 11.12 15.88
CA GLY A 191 18.45 10.07 16.29
C GLY A 191 19.13 8.81 16.83
N ARG A 192 20.41 8.88 17.24
CA ARG A 192 21.18 7.73 17.74
C ARG A 192 21.35 7.78 19.25
N ILE A 193 21.34 6.61 19.88
CA ILE A 193 21.65 6.43 21.30
C ILE A 193 23.10 5.98 21.43
N LYS A 194 23.87 6.67 22.27
CA LYS A 194 25.24 6.34 22.64
C LYS A 194 25.27 5.76 24.05
N ASP A 195 25.87 4.59 24.22
CA ASP A 195 26.23 4.06 25.55
C ASP A 195 27.40 4.87 26.11
N LEU A 196 27.25 5.42 27.31
CA LEU A 196 28.28 6.20 27.98
C LEU A 196 29.24 5.34 28.81
N GLY A 197 28.96 4.03 28.95
CA GLY A 197 29.79 3.09 29.70
C GLY A 197 29.58 3.14 31.22
N TYR A 198 28.54 3.82 31.68
CA TYR A 198 28.17 3.86 33.10
C TYR A 198 27.16 2.77 33.46
N GLY A 199 27.34 2.12 34.60
CA GLY A 199 26.39 1.15 35.16
C GLY A 199 27.04 -0.14 35.65
N THR A 200 26.40 -1.28 35.40
CA THR A 200 26.92 -2.59 35.79
C THR A 200 28.13 -3.00 34.94
N GLU A 201 29.20 -3.49 35.56
CA GLU A 201 30.41 -3.93 34.85
C GLU A 201 30.11 -5.08 33.87
N ARG A 202 30.57 -4.96 32.62
CA ARG A 202 30.51 -6.04 31.64
C ARG A 202 31.54 -7.11 32.02
N GLY A 203 31.08 -8.29 32.46
CA GLY A 203 31.96 -9.43 32.71
C GLY A 203 32.84 -9.73 31.48
N LYS A 204 34.13 -10.01 31.70
CA LYS A 204 35.09 -10.44 30.65
C LYS A 204 34.69 -11.81 30.09
N GLY A 205 33.66 -11.84 29.24
CA GLY A 205 33.12 -13.07 28.67
C GLY A 205 32.06 -12.72 27.63
N ARG A 206 32.46 -12.79 26.36
CA ARG A 206 31.79 -12.33 25.12
C ARG A 206 31.96 -10.83 24.88
N GLY A 207 32.63 -10.56 23.77
CA GLY A 207 33.21 -9.27 23.38
C GLY A 207 32.25 -8.11 23.49
N GLY A 208 32.81 -6.94 23.79
CA GLY A 208 32.07 -5.69 23.80
C GLY A 208 31.28 -5.52 22.51
N LEU A 209 30.01 -5.15 22.65
CA LEU A 209 29.36 -4.34 21.64
C LEU A 209 30.06 -2.98 21.67
N GLY A 210 31.27 -2.92 21.11
CA GLY A 210 31.86 -1.69 20.63
C GLY A 210 31.05 -1.30 19.41
N LEU A 211 30.42 -0.14 19.47
CA LEU A 211 29.83 0.49 18.28
C LEU A 211 30.96 1.10 17.44
N ASP A 212 31.93 0.26 17.08
CA ASP A 212 33.04 0.59 16.19
C ASP A 212 32.75 -0.05 14.83
N GLY A 213 32.10 0.70 13.96
CA GLY A 213 32.34 0.70 12.51
C GLY A 213 32.24 -0.60 11.69
N GLN A 214 31.77 -1.73 12.23
CA GLN A 214 31.55 -2.97 11.47
C GLN A 214 30.06 -3.32 11.35
N GLU A 215 29.69 -3.81 10.18
CA GLU A 215 28.33 -4.18 9.77
C GLU A 215 27.79 -5.29 10.67
N ASP A 216 26.85 -4.98 11.57
CA ASP A 216 26.13 -5.99 12.34
C ASP A 216 24.61 -5.90 12.10
N VAL A 217 24.04 -7.05 11.73
CA VAL A 217 22.61 -7.26 11.52
C VAL A 217 21.94 -7.46 12.87
N VAL A 218 21.12 -6.49 13.31
CA VAL A 218 20.26 -6.68 14.49
C VAL A 218 19.00 -7.42 14.06
N ARG A 219 18.86 -8.69 14.47
CA ARG A 219 17.66 -9.50 14.26
C ARG A 219 16.65 -9.26 15.39
N GLY A 220 15.58 -8.51 15.13
CA GLY A 220 14.39 -8.50 15.97
C GLY A 220 13.50 -9.72 15.65
N ARG A 221 12.72 -10.21 16.62
CA ARG A 221 11.79 -11.35 16.43
C ARG A 221 10.70 -11.11 15.37
N HIS A 222 10.53 -9.88 14.89
CA HIS A 222 9.40 -9.51 14.03
C HIS A 222 9.75 -8.58 12.85
N ALA A 223 11.04 -8.28 12.60
CA ALA A 223 11.54 -7.64 11.38
C ALA A 223 13.09 -7.64 11.34
N GLN A 224 13.66 -7.63 10.13
CA GLN A 224 15.10 -7.50 9.88
C GLN A 224 15.37 -6.13 9.24
N ILE A 225 16.22 -5.30 9.87
CA ILE A 225 16.66 -4.01 9.32
C ILE A 225 18.19 -3.98 9.33
N VAL A 226 18.80 -3.68 8.18
CA VAL A 226 20.26 -3.60 7.99
C VAL A 226 20.63 -2.12 7.80
N PHE A 227 21.53 -1.58 8.63
CA PHE A 227 22.01 -0.19 8.52
C PHE A 227 23.49 -0.12 8.11
N ARG A 228 23.82 0.73 7.13
CA ARG A 228 25.18 1.11 6.76
C ARG A 228 25.47 2.57 7.15
N GLY A 229 26.53 2.75 7.95
CA GLY A 229 27.45 3.91 7.97
C GLY A 229 26.94 5.29 8.37
N GLY A 230 27.52 5.87 9.43
CA GLY A 230 27.24 7.24 9.90
C GLY A 230 28.29 8.27 9.48
N LYS A 231 27.81 9.46 9.05
CA LYS A 231 28.34 10.81 9.32
C LYS A 231 27.35 11.81 8.69
N GLY A 232 26.84 12.73 9.50
CA GLY A 232 25.83 13.71 9.09
C GLY A 232 26.46 15.01 8.62
N GLU A 233 26.07 15.45 7.43
CA GLU A 233 25.89 16.86 7.08
C GLU A 233 24.43 17.03 6.65
N MET A 234 23.72 17.98 7.27
CA MET A 234 22.31 18.23 7.03
C MET A 234 22.11 19.12 5.80
N ALA A 235 21.86 18.46 4.68
CA ALA A 235 20.94 18.93 3.65
C ALA A 235 20.23 17.69 3.11
N TYR A 236 18.90 17.68 3.11
CA TYR A 236 18.10 16.50 2.74
C TYR A 236 18.30 16.18 1.25
N PHE A 237 19.23 15.25 0.95
CA PHE A 237 19.47 14.68 -0.37
C PHE A 237 19.39 13.15 -0.26
N PRO A 238 18.61 12.45 -1.11
CA PRO A 238 18.56 10.99 -1.10
C PRO A 238 19.81 10.40 -1.77
N VAL A 239 20.53 9.49 -1.09
CA VAL A 239 21.81 8.91 -1.53
C VAL A 239 21.64 7.48 -2.06
N ASP A 240 22.28 7.14 -3.19
CA ASP A 240 22.37 5.77 -3.72
C ASP A 240 23.52 4.94 -3.09
N ARG A 241 23.50 3.61 -3.29
CA ARG A 241 24.40 2.59 -2.70
C ARG A 241 25.92 2.76 -2.94
N GLN A 242 26.40 3.80 -3.62
CA GLN A 242 27.82 4.00 -3.92
C GLN A 242 28.48 5.25 -3.33
N GLY A 243 27.77 6.07 -2.54
CA GLY A 243 28.41 7.16 -1.77
C GLY A 243 28.89 8.36 -2.60
N THR A 244 28.34 8.55 -3.79
CA THR A 244 28.48 9.80 -4.55
C THR A 244 27.23 10.67 -4.35
N SER A 245 27.44 11.97 -4.11
CA SER A 245 26.39 13.00 -4.03
C SER A 245 25.47 12.88 -5.24
N THR A 246 24.26 12.35 -5.03
CA THR A 246 23.22 12.32 -6.06
C THR A 246 22.41 13.59 -5.86
N LYS A 247 22.74 14.60 -6.66
CA LYS A 247 21.89 15.79 -6.83
C LYS A 247 20.45 15.32 -7.03
N MET A 248 19.45 16.04 -6.49
CA MET A 248 18.05 15.71 -6.75
C MET A 248 17.85 15.60 -8.26
N THR A 249 17.41 14.42 -8.71
CA THR A 249 17.30 14.13 -10.15
C THR A 249 15.86 13.85 -10.52
N LEU A 250 15.28 14.72 -11.35
CA LEU A 250 14.07 14.39 -12.09
C LEU A 250 14.41 13.27 -13.09
N THR A 251 13.64 12.18 -13.04
CA THR A 251 13.79 11.09 -14.02
C THR A 251 12.83 11.32 -15.19
N VAL A 252 13.38 11.47 -16.39
CA VAL A 252 12.62 11.63 -17.63
C VAL A 252 12.63 10.32 -18.40
N LEU A 253 11.44 9.77 -18.68
CA LEU A 253 11.27 8.50 -19.38
C LEU A 253 10.46 8.67 -20.66
N THR A 254 11.07 8.28 -21.79
CA THR A 254 10.38 8.21 -23.09
C THR A 254 9.50 6.96 -23.17
N ASP A 255 8.56 6.94 -24.12
CA ASP A 255 7.66 5.79 -24.29
C ASP A 255 8.41 4.49 -24.60
N ASP A 256 9.44 4.55 -25.44
CA ASP A 256 10.28 3.39 -25.80
C ASP A 256 11.05 2.85 -24.59
N GLN A 257 11.55 3.73 -23.72
CA GLN A 257 12.21 3.33 -22.48
C GLN A 257 11.25 2.64 -21.52
N ILE A 258 10.05 3.21 -21.33
CA ILE A 258 9.01 2.61 -20.49
C ILE A 258 8.60 1.24 -21.06
N SER A 259 8.33 1.17 -22.37
CA SER A 259 7.96 -0.07 -23.05
C SER A 259 9.01 -1.17 -22.91
N LYS A 260 10.29 -0.85 -23.09
CA LYS A 260 11.39 -1.82 -22.90
C LYS A 260 11.52 -2.27 -21.45
N LEU A 261 11.33 -1.36 -20.49
CA LEU A 261 11.36 -1.70 -19.06
C LEU A 261 10.27 -2.70 -18.71
N VAL A 262 9.01 -2.37 -19.03
CA VAL A 262 7.85 -3.18 -18.62
C VAL A 262 7.60 -4.41 -19.49
N SER A 263 8.15 -4.47 -20.71
CA SER A 263 8.04 -5.67 -21.57
C SER A 263 8.93 -6.83 -21.12
N ASN A 264 10.00 -6.51 -20.38
CA ASN A 264 11.04 -7.46 -19.97
C ASN A 264 10.93 -7.93 -18.52
N LEU A 265 9.81 -7.65 -17.85
CA LEU A 265 9.59 -8.03 -16.45
C LEU A 265 9.73 -9.55 -16.23
N THR A 266 10.25 -9.93 -15.07
CA THR A 266 10.08 -11.30 -14.55
C THR A 266 8.71 -11.46 -13.90
N LYS A 267 8.34 -12.69 -13.52
CA LYS A 267 7.08 -12.93 -12.79
C LYS A 267 7.07 -12.22 -11.43
N GLU A 268 8.20 -12.22 -10.73
CA GLU A 268 8.36 -11.58 -9.43
C GLU A 268 8.27 -10.05 -9.55
N GLU A 269 8.90 -9.48 -10.57
CA GLU A 269 8.80 -8.04 -10.86
C GLU A 269 7.36 -7.66 -11.23
N LEU A 270 6.66 -8.47 -12.04
CA LEU A 270 5.24 -8.27 -12.34
C LEU A 270 4.38 -8.31 -11.07
N GLN A 271 4.60 -9.28 -10.19
CA GLN A 271 3.89 -9.39 -8.91
C GLN A 271 4.15 -8.17 -8.00
N ARG A 272 5.37 -7.61 -8.02
CA ARG A 272 5.68 -6.35 -7.32
C ARG A 272 4.82 -5.19 -7.83
N PHE A 273 4.71 -5.01 -9.16
CA PHE A 273 3.83 -3.99 -9.75
C PHE A 273 2.35 -4.23 -9.40
N MET A 274 1.90 -5.49 -9.44
CA MET A 274 0.54 -5.87 -9.02
C MET A 274 0.30 -5.52 -7.55
N GLY A 275 1.26 -5.80 -6.66
CA GLY A 275 1.16 -5.49 -5.23
C GLY A 275 1.05 -3.99 -4.94
N VAL A 276 1.82 -3.16 -5.65
CA VAL A 276 1.73 -1.69 -5.55
C VAL A 276 0.33 -1.20 -5.95
N LEU A 277 -0.18 -1.66 -7.09
CA LEU A 277 -1.51 -1.25 -7.56
C LEU A 277 -2.63 -1.79 -6.66
N LYS A 278 -2.51 -3.05 -6.19
CA LYS A 278 -3.42 -3.68 -5.23
C LYS A 278 -3.55 -2.82 -3.97
N GLY A 279 -2.42 -2.44 -3.37
CA GLY A 279 -2.38 -1.62 -2.16
C GLY A 279 -3.03 -0.24 -2.37
N ALA A 280 -2.69 0.45 -3.46
CA ALA A 280 -3.24 1.76 -3.76
C ALA A 280 -4.77 1.73 -3.99
N LEU A 281 -5.28 0.74 -4.72
CA LEU A 281 -6.72 0.61 -4.95
C LEU A 281 -7.48 0.28 -3.65
N HIS A 282 -6.89 -0.54 -2.77
CA HIS A 282 -7.49 -0.88 -1.49
C HIS A 282 -7.56 0.33 -0.55
N GLU A 283 -6.48 1.09 -0.43
CA GLU A 283 -6.44 2.35 0.33
C GLU A 283 -7.51 3.33 -0.19
N TYR A 284 -7.67 3.44 -1.52
CA TYR A 284 -8.72 4.26 -2.12
C TYR A 284 -10.12 3.81 -1.74
N SER A 285 -10.43 2.52 -1.89
CA SER A 285 -11.78 1.99 -1.67
C SER A 285 -12.18 2.02 -0.18
N THR A 286 -11.21 1.85 0.72
CA THR A 286 -11.46 1.94 2.17
C THR A 286 -11.60 3.39 2.65
N ALA A 287 -10.90 4.33 2.02
CA ALA A 287 -11.05 5.75 2.30
C ALA A 287 -12.39 6.33 1.78
N THR A 288 -12.94 5.79 0.68
CA THR A 288 -14.24 6.19 0.11
C THR A 288 -15.43 5.54 0.83
N ALA A 289 -15.26 4.34 1.41
CA ALA A 289 -16.32 3.60 2.10
C ALA A 289 -16.62 4.07 3.55
N ALA A 290 -15.82 4.98 4.13
CA ALA A 290 -16.11 5.57 5.44
C ALA A 290 -17.37 6.45 5.37
N PRO A 291 -18.48 6.13 6.08
CA PRO A 291 -19.69 6.92 5.99
C PRO A 291 -19.47 8.34 6.48
N SER A 292 -19.76 9.32 5.63
CA SER A 292 -20.06 10.69 6.04
C SER A 292 -21.40 10.71 6.77
N ALA A 293 -21.38 10.32 8.05
CA ALA A 293 -22.57 10.46 8.91
C ALA A 293 -22.96 11.94 8.99
N PRO A 294 -24.22 12.31 8.72
CA PRO A 294 -24.66 13.70 8.81
C PRO A 294 -24.79 14.06 10.30
N THR A 295 -23.73 14.61 10.88
CA THR A 295 -23.82 15.29 12.18
C THR A 295 -23.93 16.78 11.95
N ASN A 296 -25.08 17.32 12.35
CA ASN A 296 -25.43 18.73 12.41
C ASN A 296 -24.22 19.67 12.57
N GLY A 297 -23.83 20.33 11.48
CA GLY A 297 -23.02 21.55 11.51
C GLY A 297 -21.50 21.42 11.67
N LYS A 298 -20.88 20.25 11.45
CA LYS A 298 -19.40 20.11 11.42
C LYS A 298 -18.90 19.77 10.02
N GLU A 299 -17.90 20.54 9.56
CA GLU A 299 -17.35 20.49 8.21
C GLU A 299 -16.74 19.12 7.87
N ASN A 300 -16.97 18.68 6.62
CA ASN A 300 -16.51 17.43 6.03
C ASN A 300 -14.98 17.25 6.13
N VAL A 301 -14.52 16.16 6.74
CA VAL A 301 -13.10 15.75 6.72
C VAL A 301 -12.76 15.23 5.33
N ALA A 302 -11.76 15.82 4.68
CA ALA A 302 -11.34 15.46 3.33
C ALA A 302 -10.55 14.12 3.31
N PRO A 303 -10.73 13.26 2.29
CA PRO A 303 -10.04 11.98 2.18
C PRO A 303 -8.52 12.14 1.97
N GLU A 304 -7.74 11.22 2.54
CA GLU A 304 -6.27 11.14 2.46
C GLU A 304 -5.78 10.81 1.03
N ILE A 305 -6.65 10.20 0.22
CA ILE A 305 -6.50 10.10 -1.23
C ILE A 305 -7.45 11.10 -1.88
N HIS A 306 -6.89 12.01 -2.67
CA HIS A 306 -7.66 13.01 -3.38
C HIS A 306 -7.62 12.74 -4.89
N GLN A 307 -8.78 12.44 -5.45
CA GLN A 307 -8.97 12.22 -6.88
C GLN A 307 -9.95 13.28 -7.43
N PRO A 308 -9.46 14.48 -7.83
CA PRO A 308 -10.31 15.47 -8.46
C PRO A 308 -10.91 14.97 -9.77
N GLU A 309 -12.03 15.56 -10.17
CA GLU A 309 -12.58 15.38 -11.50
C GLU A 309 -11.57 15.82 -12.57
N ARG A 310 -11.60 15.15 -13.73
CA ARG A 310 -10.76 15.53 -14.86
C ARG A 310 -11.14 16.93 -15.36
N THR A 311 -10.17 17.81 -15.50
CA THR A 311 -10.37 19.15 -16.08
C THR A 311 -9.98 19.13 -17.55
N SER A 312 -10.70 19.85 -18.42
CA SER A 312 -10.38 19.92 -19.84
C SER A 312 -10.24 21.36 -20.34
N ILE A 313 -9.27 21.59 -21.22
CA ILE A 313 -9.12 22.83 -21.99
C ILE A 313 -9.27 22.48 -23.47
N SER A 314 -10.18 23.15 -24.18
CA SER A 314 -10.38 22.98 -25.62
C SER A 314 -9.91 24.21 -26.40
N SER A 315 -9.29 23.97 -27.56
CA SER A 315 -8.85 25.00 -28.50
C SER A 315 -9.69 24.91 -29.76
N LYS A 316 -10.47 25.94 -30.05
CA LYS A 316 -11.23 26.03 -31.31
C LYS A 316 -10.32 26.18 -32.52
N ALA A 317 -9.18 26.86 -32.37
CA ALA A 317 -8.22 27.09 -33.45
C ALA A 317 -7.59 25.78 -33.94
N THR A 318 -7.10 24.95 -33.01
CA THR A 318 -6.43 23.69 -33.36
C THR A 318 -7.36 22.48 -33.35
N GLY A 319 -8.58 22.62 -32.82
CA GLY A 319 -9.48 21.49 -32.59
C GLY A 319 -9.01 20.55 -31.48
N ALA A 320 -7.99 20.90 -30.70
CA ALA A 320 -7.46 20.06 -29.63
C ALA A 320 -8.28 20.17 -28.33
N THR A 321 -8.38 19.09 -27.57
CA THR A 321 -8.85 19.06 -26.18
C THR A 321 -7.78 18.42 -25.31
N THR A 322 -7.27 19.18 -24.34
CA THR A 322 -6.27 18.71 -23.36
C THR A 322 -6.97 18.40 -22.05
N LEU A 323 -6.79 17.17 -21.57
CA LEU A 323 -7.32 16.67 -20.32
C LEU A 323 -6.23 16.68 -19.24
N PHE A 324 -6.59 17.13 -18.05
CA PHE A 324 -5.75 17.14 -16.85
C PHE A 324 -6.38 16.21 -15.83
N MET A 325 -5.63 15.19 -15.42
CA MET A 325 -6.07 14.16 -14.48
C MET A 325 -5.13 14.16 -13.27
N PRO A 326 -5.36 15.06 -12.31
CA PRO A 326 -4.61 15.07 -11.05
C PRO A 326 -5.01 13.89 -10.15
N SER A 327 -4.08 13.50 -9.27
CA SER A 327 -4.29 12.53 -8.21
C SER A 327 -3.28 12.77 -7.10
N SER A 328 -3.67 12.55 -5.86
CA SER A 328 -2.79 12.66 -4.69
C SER A 328 -3.06 11.52 -3.71
N SER A 329 -2.00 11.00 -3.11
CA SER A 329 -2.06 9.97 -2.07
C SER A 329 -0.84 10.10 -1.14
N SER A 330 -0.75 9.19 -0.16
CA SER A 330 0.37 9.10 0.80
C SER A 330 1.75 8.96 0.14
N VAL A 331 1.83 8.41 -1.09
CA VAL A 331 3.10 8.25 -1.83
C VAL A 331 3.52 9.47 -2.64
N GLY A 332 2.64 10.45 -2.82
CA GLY A 332 2.95 11.69 -3.54
C GLY A 332 1.79 12.24 -4.35
N THR A 333 2.09 13.09 -5.33
CA THR A 333 1.10 13.70 -6.22
C THR A 333 1.47 13.44 -7.67
N GLY A 334 0.47 13.19 -8.51
CA GLY A 334 0.65 12.91 -9.93
C GLY A 334 -0.36 13.65 -10.77
N ILE A 335 0.07 14.17 -11.92
CA ILE A 335 -0.83 14.77 -12.90
C ILE A 335 -0.56 14.15 -14.26
N LYS A 336 -1.58 13.52 -14.83
CA LYS A 336 -1.55 13.09 -16.22
C LYS A 336 -2.19 14.17 -17.09
N VAL A 337 -1.47 14.57 -18.14
CA VAL A 337 -1.94 15.51 -19.15
C VAL A 337 -2.01 14.78 -20.48
N VAL A 338 -3.15 14.78 -21.15
CA VAL A 338 -3.33 14.13 -22.46
C VAL A 338 -4.08 15.04 -23.42
N THR A 339 -3.55 15.23 -24.63
CA THR A 339 -4.19 16.03 -25.69
C THR A 339 -4.78 15.11 -26.76
N LEU A 340 -6.05 15.35 -27.12
CA LEU A 340 -6.85 14.59 -28.08
C LEU A 340 -7.52 15.54 -29.08
N THR A 341 -8.04 15.03 -30.20
CA THR A 341 -8.95 15.81 -31.06
C THR A 341 -10.31 16.01 -30.37
N SER A 342 -10.82 17.24 -30.42
CA SER A 342 -12.13 17.63 -29.91
C SER A 342 -13.25 17.07 -30.81
N PRO A 343 -14.31 16.46 -30.26
CA PRO A 343 -15.47 16.01 -31.04
C PRO A 343 -16.15 17.15 -31.82
N SER A 344 -16.11 18.37 -31.28
CA SER A 344 -16.68 19.58 -31.87
C SER A 344 -15.91 20.12 -33.09
N ALA A 345 -14.68 19.67 -33.34
CA ALA A 345 -13.89 20.14 -34.48
C ALA A 345 -14.45 19.69 -35.85
N ASN A 346 -15.34 18.70 -35.87
CA ASN A 346 -15.93 18.14 -37.09
C ASN A 346 -17.39 18.60 -37.35
N ASN A 347 -17.98 19.43 -36.49
CA ASN A 347 -19.42 19.77 -36.56
C ASN A 347 -19.75 21.21 -36.98
N ASP A 348 -18.75 22.05 -37.28
CA ASP A 348 -19.01 23.37 -37.84
C ASP A 348 -19.15 23.22 -39.36
N GLY A 349 -20.38 23.35 -39.87
CA GLY A 349 -20.74 23.25 -41.30
C GLY A 349 -20.19 24.37 -42.19
N ASN A 350 -18.98 24.86 -41.92
CA ASN A 350 -18.23 25.77 -42.77
C ASN A 350 -17.06 25.02 -43.41
N GLU A 351 -16.82 25.29 -44.70
CA GLU A 351 -15.76 24.77 -45.56
C GLU A 351 -14.34 25.14 -45.07
N GLN A 352 -13.95 24.74 -43.86
CA GLN A 352 -12.55 24.71 -43.44
C GLN A 352 -11.96 23.34 -43.76
N PRO A 353 -10.69 23.28 -44.19
CA PRO A 353 -10.02 22.00 -44.43
C PRO A 353 -10.07 21.15 -43.14
N PRO A 354 -10.23 19.82 -43.25
CA PRO A 354 -10.33 18.95 -42.08
C PRO A 354 -9.10 19.15 -41.18
N LYS A 355 -9.32 19.62 -39.96
CA LYS A 355 -8.25 19.79 -38.96
C LYS A 355 -7.64 18.43 -38.68
N GLU A 356 -6.30 18.37 -38.64
CA GLU A 356 -5.56 17.12 -38.47
C GLU A 356 -6.03 16.36 -37.23
N ASN A 357 -6.25 15.04 -37.38
CA ASN A 357 -6.65 14.19 -36.27
C ASN A 357 -5.45 13.97 -35.33
N ILE A 358 -5.46 14.66 -34.19
CA ILE A 358 -4.42 14.61 -33.17
C ILE A 358 -4.40 13.23 -32.51
N LYS A 359 -3.31 12.50 -32.69
CA LYS A 359 -3.07 11.25 -31.96
C LYS A 359 -2.96 11.56 -30.46
N PRO A 360 -3.69 10.84 -29.59
CA PRO A 360 -3.59 11.00 -28.14
C PRO A 360 -2.14 10.94 -27.68
N THR A 361 -1.61 12.07 -27.24
CA THR A 361 -0.24 12.19 -26.73
C THR A 361 -0.31 12.84 -25.36
N GLY A 362 0.49 12.35 -24.42
CA GLY A 362 0.41 12.84 -23.05
C GLY A 362 1.63 12.49 -22.23
N ALA A 363 1.70 13.13 -21.07
CA ALA A 363 2.75 12.92 -20.09
C ALA A 363 2.15 12.80 -18.69
N ILE A 364 2.88 12.13 -17.81
CA ILE A 364 2.58 12.01 -16.38
C ILE A 364 3.72 12.68 -15.64
N THR A 365 3.41 13.68 -14.84
CA THR A 365 4.36 14.32 -13.92
C THR A 365 4.10 13.81 -12.52
N LEU A 366 5.16 13.41 -11.83
CA LEU A 366 5.13 12.79 -10.51
C LEU A 366 5.95 13.60 -9.52
N PHE A 367 5.40 13.80 -8.33
CA PHE A 367 5.97 14.59 -7.25
C PHE A 367 5.98 13.79 -5.95
N SER A 368 7.01 13.99 -5.14
CA SER A 368 7.05 13.46 -3.77
C SER A 368 5.91 14.03 -2.93
N PRO A 369 5.62 13.44 -1.75
CA PRO A 369 4.65 14.01 -0.80
C PRO A 369 4.95 15.46 -0.38
N TYR A 370 6.20 15.90 -0.54
CA TYR A 370 6.67 17.24 -0.21
C TYR A 370 6.73 18.19 -1.43
N GLY A 371 6.26 17.74 -2.61
CA GLY A 371 6.21 18.54 -3.83
C GLY A 371 7.48 18.51 -4.68
N THR A 372 8.49 17.71 -4.32
CA THR A 372 9.72 17.57 -5.11
C THR A 372 9.42 16.79 -6.40
N PRO A 373 9.80 17.29 -7.59
CA PRO A 373 9.59 16.57 -8.85
C PRO A 373 10.46 15.30 -8.92
N LEU A 374 9.82 14.15 -9.13
CA LEU A 374 10.47 12.84 -9.17
C LEU A 374 10.54 12.25 -10.58
N GLY A 375 9.47 12.42 -11.36
CA GLY A 375 9.36 11.80 -12.67
C GLY A 375 8.58 12.61 -13.69
N PHE A 376 9.05 12.59 -14.94
CA PHE A 376 8.31 13.04 -16.11
C PHE A 376 8.28 11.91 -17.14
N LEU A 377 7.11 11.29 -17.30
CA LEU A 377 6.97 10.03 -18.02
C LEU A 377 6.03 10.23 -19.21
N HIS A 378 6.36 9.62 -20.35
CA HIS A 378 5.40 9.51 -21.44
C HIS A 378 4.19 8.65 -21.03
N ALA A 379 2.97 9.10 -21.33
CA ALA A 379 1.75 8.49 -20.78
C ALA A 379 1.27 7.25 -21.56
N SER A 380 1.63 7.08 -22.83
CA SER A 380 1.02 6.07 -23.72
C SER A 380 1.17 4.63 -23.21
N THR A 381 2.39 4.12 -23.14
CA THR A 381 2.65 2.75 -22.68
C THR A 381 2.22 2.55 -21.23
N LEU A 382 2.53 3.51 -20.36
CA LEU A 382 2.21 3.43 -18.93
C LEU A 382 0.69 3.33 -18.69
N THR A 383 -0.12 4.10 -19.43
CA THR A 383 -1.58 4.06 -19.32
C THR A 383 -2.14 2.69 -19.72
N ALA A 384 -1.60 2.06 -20.77
CA ALA A 384 -2.06 0.73 -21.16
C ALA A 384 -1.58 -0.37 -20.20
N PHE A 385 -0.34 -0.26 -19.73
CA PHE A 385 0.25 -1.18 -18.76
C PHE A 385 -0.50 -1.17 -17.42
N ARG A 386 -0.76 0.00 -16.84
CA ARG A 386 -1.50 0.12 -15.57
C ARG A 386 -2.95 -0.37 -15.65
N THR A 387 -3.63 -0.17 -16.79
CA THR A 387 -4.95 -0.75 -17.01
C THR A 387 -4.88 -2.28 -17.04
N ALA A 388 -3.90 -2.83 -17.78
CA ALA A 388 -3.70 -4.27 -17.86
C ALA A 388 -3.36 -4.90 -16.51
N LEU A 389 -2.58 -4.21 -15.66
CA LEU A 389 -2.31 -4.65 -14.29
C LEU A 389 -3.59 -4.78 -13.45
N ALA A 390 -4.50 -3.81 -13.53
CA ALA A 390 -5.77 -3.89 -12.78
C ALA A 390 -6.63 -5.08 -13.22
N SER A 391 -6.75 -5.29 -14.54
CA SER A 391 -7.43 -6.46 -15.09
C SER A 391 -6.75 -7.77 -14.64
N LEU A 392 -5.42 -7.78 -14.57
CA LEU A 392 -4.64 -8.94 -14.15
C LEU A 392 -4.87 -9.30 -12.67
N LEU A 393 -5.19 -8.33 -11.80
CA LEU A 393 -5.59 -8.62 -10.42
C LEU A 393 -6.79 -9.58 -10.36
N LEU A 394 -7.72 -9.50 -11.31
CA LEU A 394 -8.88 -10.39 -11.42
C LEU A 394 -8.58 -11.66 -12.20
N ILE A 395 -7.83 -11.56 -13.31
CA ILE A 395 -7.42 -12.73 -14.10
C ILE A 395 -6.62 -13.71 -13.23
N SER A 396 -5.76 -13.19 -12.34
CA SER A 396 -4.97 -14.01 -11.40
C SER A 396 -5.81 -14.79 -10.38
N LYS A 397 -7.08 -14.44 -10.20
CA LYS A 397 -8.03 -15.13 -9.30
C LYS A 397 -8.84 -16.21 -10.01
N ARG A 398 -8.74 -16.34 -11.33
CA ARG A 398 -9.47 -17.37 -12.10
C ARG A 398 -8.89 -18.76 -11.83
N ASP A 399 -9.77 -19.76 -11.80
CA ASP A 399 -9.34 -21.16 -11.66
C ASP A 399 -8.48 -21.58 -12.85
N THR A 400 -7.18 -21.81 -12.60
CA THR A 400 -6.18 -22.12 -13.62
C THR A 400 -6.35 -23.50 -14.24
N SER A 401 -7.16 -24.38 -13.63
CA SER A 401 -7.56 -25.65 -14.24
C SER A 401 -8.54 -25.47 -15.40
N HIS A 402 -9.35 -24.40 -15.37
CA HIS A 402 -10.36 -24.10 -16.37
C HIS A 402 -9.98 -22.95 -17.31
N LEU A 403 -9.08 -22.05 -16.90
CA LEU A 403 -8.60 -20.93 -17.74
C LEU A 403 -7.78 -21.46 -18.93
N LYS A 404 -8.35 -21.44 -20.13
CA LYS A 404 -7.76 -21.94 -21.37
C LYS A 404 -7.82 -20.92 -22.52
N THR A 405 -8.92 -20.17 -22.62
CA THR A 405 -9.23 -19.32 -23.76
C THR A 405 -9.43 -17.87 -23.34
N ILE A 406 -8.64 -16.96 -23.92
CA ILE A 406 -8.81 -15.51 -23.76
C ILE A 406 -9.23 -14.90 -25.10
N THR A 407 -10.33 -14.17 -25.14
CA THR A 407 -10.79 -13.43 -26.32
C THR A 407 -10.63 -11.94 -26.11
N VAL A 408 -10.03 -11.25 -27.07
CA VAL A 408 -9.68 -9.83 -26.97
C VAL A 408 -10.23 -9.07 -28.16
N PHE A 409 -11.06 -8.06 -27.89
CA PHE A 409 -11.53 -7.11 -28.89
C PHE A 409 -10.59 -5.91 -28.99
N GLY A 410 -10.02 -5.71 -30.17
CA GLY A 410 -9.14 -4.60 -30.48
C GLY A 410 -7.69 -5.02 -30.63
N THR A 411 -6.88 -4.14 -31.24
CA THR A 411 -5.50 -4.45 -31.63
C THR A 411 -4.47 -3.39 -31.24
N GLY A 412 -4.88 -2.42 -30.42
CA GLY A 412 -4.01 -1.36 -29.93
C GLY A 412 -3.17 -1.75 -28.71
N ALA A 413 -2.52 -0.76 -28.10
CA ALA A 413 -1.65 -0.95 -26.93
C ALA A 413 -2.38 -1.63 -25.75
N GLN A 414 -3.67 -1.31 -25.53
CA GLN A 414 -4.47 -1.96 -24.49
C GLN A 414 -4.57 -3.47 -24.72
N ALA A 415 -4.90 -3.90 -25.94
CA ALA A 415 -4.97 -5.33 -26.28
C ALA A 415 -3.60 -6.02 -26.11
N TYR A 416 -2.52 -5.39 -26.57
CA TYR A 416 -1.16 -5.90 -26.39
C TYR A 416 -0.82 -6.15 -24.92
N TRP A 417 -0.99 -5.15 -24.05
CA TRP A 417 -0.60 -5.28 -22.64
C TRP A 417 -1.45 -6.30 -21.88
N HIS A 418 -2.75 -6.37 -22.15
CA HIS A 418 -3.61 -7.38 -21.53
C HIS A 418 -3.21 -8.80 -21.89
N ILE A 419 -2.91 -9.05 -23.17
CA ILE A 419 -2.42 -10.37 -23.63
C ILE A 419 -1.04 -10.65 -23.02
N ARG A 420 -0.12 -9.69 -23.13
CA ARG A 420 1.28 -9.84 -22.70
C ARG A 420 1.39 -10.19 -21.22
N LEU A 421 0.67 -9.48 -20.34
CA LEU A 421 0.74 -9.71 -18.91
C LEU A 421 0.03 -11.00 -18.49
N SER A 422 -1.08 -11.35 -19.16
CA SER A 422 -1.77 -12.63 -18.93
C SER A 422 -0.86 -13.81 -19.28
N LEU A 423 -0.16 -13.74 -20.41
CA LEU A 423 0.82 -14.76 -20.83
C LEU A 423 2.05 -14.79 -19.89
N LEU A 424 2.54 -13.64 -19.44
CA LEU A 424 3.67 -13.58 -18.50
C LEU A 424 3.35 -14.28 -17.19
N LEU A 425 2.15 -14.07 -16.63
CA LEU A 425 1.75 -14.63 -15.35
C LEU A 425 1.26 -16.08 -15.47
N LEU A 426 0.40 -16.36 -16.44
CA LEU A 426 -0.41 -17.58 -16.55
C LEU A 426 -0.19 -18.38 -17.84
N GLY A 427 0.90 -18.11 -18.57
CA GLY A 427 1.24 -18.76 -19.85
C GLY A 427 0.99 -20.26 -19.93
N PRO A 428 1.43 -21.10 -18.96
CA PRO A 428 1.21 -22.55 -18.98
C PRO A 428 -0.25 -23.00 -19.01
N HIS A 429 -1.18 -22.13 -18.59
CA HIS A 429 -2.60 -22.45 -18.52
C HIS A 429 -3.36 -22.07 -19.79
N ILE A 430 -2.89 -21.05 -20.53
CA ILE A 430 -3.59 -20.46 -21.68
C ILE A 430 -3.23 -21.22 -22.96
N SER A 431 -4.21 -21.88 -23.57
CA SER A 431 -4.03 -22.62 -24.84
C SER A 431 -4.46 -21.81 -26.07
N GLN A 432 -5.41 -20.88 -25.93
CA GLN A 432 -6.00 -20.17 -27.06
C GLN A 432 -6.15 -18.68 -26.77
N ILE A 433 -5.74 -17.84 -27.74
CA ILE A 433 -6.00 -16.40 -27.75
C ILE A 433 -6.72 -16.01 -29.03
N ASN A 434 -7.94 -15.50 -28.91
CA ASN A 434 -8.72 -15.02 -30.04
C ASN A 434 -8.65 -13.49 -30.09
N ILE A 435 -8.28 -12.93 -31.25
CA ILE A 435 -8.17 -11.48 -31.46
C ILE A 435 -9.26 -11.04 -32.44
N LEU A 436 -10.20 -10.25 -31.95
CA LEU A 436 -11.32 -9.72 -32.71
C LEU A 436 -11.02 -8.29 -33.16
N SER A 437 -11.04 -8.04 -34.47
CA SER A 437 -10.74 -6.73 -35.05
C SER A 437 -11.82 -6.29 -36.05
N ARG A 438 -12.08 -4.97 -36.13
CA ARG A 438 -13.03 -4.38 -37.09
C ARG A 438 -12.63 -4.61 -38.55
N SER A 439 -11.33 -4.75 -38.81
CA SER A 439 -10.79 -5.03 -40.14
C SER A 439 -9.43 -5.72 -40.04
N PHE A 440 -9.04 -6.40 -41.12
CA PHE A 440 -7.68 -6.89 -41.28
C PHE A 440 -6.80 -5.69 -41.64
N SER A 441 -5.99 -5.23 -40.69
CA SER A 441 -5.23 -3.99 -40.81
C SER A 441 -3.79 -4.20 -40.32
N PRO A 442 -2.81 -3.37 -40.77
CA PRO A 442 -1.42 -3.48 -40.33
C PRO A 442 -1.21 -3.57 -38.80
N PRO A 443 -2.00 -2.88 -37.94
CA PRO A 443 -1.95 -3.07 -36.48
C PRO A 443 -2.20 -4.52 -36.02
N VAL A 444 -3.14 -5.24 -36.64
CA VAL A 444 -3.45 -6.64 -36.32
C VAL A 444 -2.23 -7.53 -36.60
N SER A 445 -1.64 -7.37 -37.79
CA SER A 445 -0.46 -8.13 -38.19
C SER A 445 0.76 -7.81 -37.31
N SER A 446 0.92 -6.55 -36.91
CA SER A 446 1.99 -6.12 -35.99
C SER A 446 1.81 -6.72 -34.59
N LEU A 447 0.57 -6.71 -34.07
CA LEU A 447 0.24 -7.33 -32.79
C LEU A 447 0.53 -8.83 -32.79
N LEU A 448 0.03 -9.57 -33.79
CA LEU A 448 0.31 -10.99 -33.93
C LEU A 448 1.81 -11.28 -34.02
N ARG A 449 2.52 -10.52 -34.86
CA ARG A 449 3.97 -10.66 -35.04
C ARG A 449 4.69 -10.52 -33.70
N SER A 450 4.31 -9.54 -32.87
CA SER A 450 4.95 -9.31 -31.57
C SER A 450 4.90 -10.51 -30.62
N PHE A 451 3.84 -11.33 -30.68
CA PHE A 451 3.73 -12.55 -29.89
C PHE A 451 4.35 -13.76 -30.58
N LEU A 452 4.15 -13.91 -31.89
CA LEU A 452 4.70 -15.03 -32.65
C LEU A 452 6.22 -15.04 -32.66
N THR A 453 6.85 -13.86 -32.71
CA THR A 453 8.31 -13.69 -32.69
C THR A 453 8.88 -13.44 -31.28
N CYS A 454 8.08 -13.63 -30.23
CA CYS A 454 8.57 -13.43 -28.87
C CYS A 454 9.61 -14.52 -28.52
N PRO A 455 10.83 -14.17 -28.06
CA PRO A 455 11.84 -15.17 -27.72
C PRO A 455 11.57 -15.89 -26.39
N ARG A 456 10.67 -15.36 -25.56
CA ARG A 456 10.40 -15.85 -24.19
C ARG A 456 9.23 -16.83 -24.10
N ARG A 457 8.67 -17.26 -25.24
CA ARG A 457 7.48 -18.14 -25.29
C ARG A 457 7.67 -19.46 -24.55
N GLU A 458 8.85 -20.05 -24.70
CA GLU A 458 9.19 -21.33 -24.08
C GLU A 458 9.39 -21.16 -22.57
N THR A 459 10.18 -20.17 -22.16
CA THR A 459 10.49 -19.91 -20.74
C THR A 459 9.27 -19.46 -19.94
N GLU A 460 8.32 -18.79 -20.59
CA GLU A 460 7.04 -18.38 -19.99
C GLU A 460 5.93 -19.43 -20.15
N GLY A 461 6.20 -20.55 -20.83
CA GLY A 461 5.31 -21.72 -20.89
C GLY A 461 4.11 -21.62 -21.83
N TRP A 462 4.15 -20.75 -22.84
CA TRP A 462 3.05 -20.52 -23.79
C TRP A 462 3.46 -20.73 -25.25
N SER A 463 4.47 -21.59 -25.49
CA SER A 463 4.91 -21.96 -26.84
C SER A 463 3.80 -22.62 -27.67
N ASN A 464 2.94 -23.42 -27.02
CA ASN A 464 1.83 -24.12 -27.66
C ASN A 464 0.56 -23.27 -27.77
N THR A 465 0.54 -22.03 -27.26
CA THR A 465 -0.63 -21.16 -27.33
C THR A 465 -0.90 -20.75 -28.77
N GLN A 466 -2.13 -21.00 -29.21
CA GLN A 466 -2.60 -20.68 -30.55
C GLN A 466 -3.23 -19.28 -30.57
N PHE A 467 -3.01 -18.55 -31.66
CA PHE A 467 -3.57 -17.22 -31.88
C PHE A 467 -4.49 -17.25 -33.09
N SER A 468 -5.74 -16.85 -32.91
CA SER A 468 -6.69 -16.68 -34.01
C SER A 468 -7.02 -15.20 -34.21
N VAL A 469 -7.34 -14.81 -35.43
CA VAL A 469 -7.87 -13.48 -35.75
C VAL A 469 -9.18 -13.64 -36.47
N LEU A 470 -10.19 -12.91 -36.02
CA LEU A 470 -11.50 -12.86 -36.66
C LEU A 470 -11.88 -11.40 -36.95
N THR A 471 -12.44 -11.18 -38.13
CA THR A 471 -12.89 -9.85 -38.58
C THR A 471 -14.25 -9.98 -39.28
N PRO A 472 -15.09 -8.92 -39.28
CA PRO A 472 -16.39 -8.92 -39.95
C PRO A 472 -16.37 -9.28 -41.44
N ALA A 473 -15.21 -9.14 -42.10
CA ALA A 473 -15.03 -9.52 -43.51
C ALA A 473 -14.99 -11.05 -43.74
N HIS A 474 -14.95 -11.86 -42.69
CA HIS A 474 -14.94 -13.32 -42.79
C HIS A 474 -16.37 -13.84 -43.05
N ASN A 475 -16.53 -14.75 -44.02
CA ASN A 475 -17.85 -15.25 -44.43
C ASN A 475 -18.67 -15.87 -43.29
N GLU A 476 -17.99 -16.52 -42.34
CA GLU A 476 -18.63 -17.16 -41.17
C GLU A 476 -18.48 -16.33 -39.88
N TYR A 477 -18.36 -15.01 -39.99
CA TYR A 477 -18.05 -14.13 -38.86
C TYR A 477 -19.00 -14.34 -37.66
N GLU A 478 -20.31 -14.27 -37.87
CA GLU A 478 -21.29 -14.38 -36.77
C GLU A 478 -21.23 -15.75 -36.08
N ARG A 479 -21.04 -16.82 -36.85
CA ARG A 479 -20.91 -18.19 -36.33
C ARG A 479 -19.67 -18.33 -35.46
N LEU A 480 -18.52 -17.91 -35.99
CA LEU A 480 -17.23 -18.00 -35.30
C LEU A 480 -17.15 -17.04 -34.10
N LEU A 481 -17.75 -15.85 -34.19
CA LEU A 481 -17.84 -14.90 -33.08
C LEU A 481 -18.62 -15.53 -31.91
N THR A 482 -19.77 -16.12 -32.21
CA THR A 482 -20.60 -16.82 -31.21
C THR A 482 -19.82 -17.96 -30.55
N GLU A 483 -19.20 -18.83 -31.34
CA GLU A 483 -18.38 -19.95 -30.87
C GLU A 483 -17.23 -19.48 -29.97
N GLN A 484 -16.44 -18.49 -30.42
CA GLN A 484 -15.32 -17.95 -29.66
C GLN A 484 -15.75 -17.30 -28.34
N LEU A 485 -16.87 -16.56 -28.33
CA LEU A 485 -17.40 -15.95 -27.11
C LEU A 485 -17.92 -17.00 -26.11
N LEU A 486 -18.59 -18.04 -26.60
CA LEU A 486 -19.06 -19.14 -25.76
C LEU A 486 -17.89 -19.95 -25.17
N GLU A 487 -16.81 -20.14 -25.90
CA GLU A 487 -15.65 -20.88 -25.40
C GLU A 487 -14.77 -20.06 -24.44
N SER A 488 -14.83 -18.74 -24.49
CA SER A 488 -13.96 -17.85 -23.73
C SER A 488 -14.09 -18.02 -22.21
N ASP A 489 -12.96 -18.02 -21.50
CA ASP A 489 -12.91 -17.90 -20.04
C ASP A 489 -12.80 -16.44 -19.60
N VAL A 490 -12.06 -15.66 -20.39
CA VAL A 490 -11.85 -14.23 -20.20
C VAL A 490 -12.13 -13.51 -21.53
N ILE A 491 -12.96 -12.46 -21.47
CA ILE A 491 -13.24 -11.58 -22.60
C ILE A 491 -12.69 -10.19 -22.24
N ILE A 492 -11.86 -9.61 -23.11
CA ILE A 492 -11.23 -8.30 -22.87
C ILE A 492 -11.62 -7.35 -24.00
N CYS A 493 -12.36 -6.30 -23.68
CA CYS A 493 -12.84 -5.28 -24.60
C CYS A 493 -11.94 -4.04 -24.52
N CYS A 494 -11.16 -3.83 -25.57
CA CYS A 494 -10.21 -2.72 -25.71
C CYS A 494 -10.54 -1.83 -26.92
N THR A 495 -11.79 -1.84 -27.39
CA THR A 495 -12.21 -1.18 -28.63
C THR A 495 -13.15 -0.02 -28.33
N PRO A 496 -12.72 1.24 -28.56
CA PRO A 496 -13.64 2.36 -28.49
C PRO A 496 -14.80 2.17 -29.47
N SER A 497 -16.01 2.03 -28.91
CA SER A 497 -17.22 1.73 -29.66
C SER A 497 -18.41 2.50 -29.10
N THR A 498 -19.36 2.86 -29.97
CA THR A 498 -20.66 3.45 -29.60
C THR A 498 -21.80 2.44 -29.67
N THR A 499 -21.53 1.26 -30.22
CA THR A 499 -22.46 0.12 -30.33
C THR A 499 -21.84 -1.10 -29.65
N PRO A 500 -22.66 -2.01 -29.09
CA PRO A 500 -22.15 -3.25 -28.53
C PRO A 500 -21.26 -4.02 -29.51
N LEU A 501 -20.24 -4.70 -28.98
CA LEU A 501 -19.27 -5.44 -29.79
C LEU A 501 -19.78 -6.80 -30.28
N TRP A 502 -20.87 -7.30 -29.70
CA TRP A 502 -21.55 -8.54 -30.08
C TRP A 502 -23.06 -8.45 -29.76
N ASP A 503 -23.85 -9.44 -30.18
CA ASP A 503 -25.26 -9.56 -29.78
C ASP A 503 -25.37 -10.07 -28.33
N GLY A 504 -26.07 -9.33 -27.48
CA GLY A 504 -26.30 -9.70 -26.08
C GLY A 504 -26.87 -11.11 -25.89
N ASN A 505 -27.67 -11.60 -26.84
CA ASN A 505 -28.27 -12.93 -26.79
C ASN A 505 -27.24 -14.06 -26.71
N ILE A 506 -26.02 -13.86 -27.23
CA ILE A 506 -24.97 -14.89 -27.20
C ILE A 506 -24.66 -15.28 -25.75
N LEU A 507 -24.42 -14.30 -24.88
CA LEU A 507 -24.02 -14.54 -23.48
C LEU A 507 -25.20 -14.61 -22.51
N THR A 508 -26.37 -14.10 -22.88
CA THR A 508 -27.60 -14.22 -22.07
C THR A 508 -28.41 -15.48 -22.37
N SER A 509 -28.09 -16.19 -23.47
CA SER A 509 -28.70 -17.48 -23.83
C SER A 509 -28.48 -18.57 -22.77
N HIS A 510 -29.24 -19.66 -22.84
CA HIS A 510 -29.07 -20.80 -21.95
C HIS A 510 -27.63 -21.37 -22.01
N GLU A 511 -27.06 -21.50 -23.20
CA GLU A 511 -25.69 -21.98 -23.42
C GLU A 511 -24.65 -20.97 -22.92
N GLY A 512 -24.82 -19.69 -23.25
CA GLY A 512 -23.98 -18.60 -22.75
C GLY A 512 -23.87 -18.56 -21.24
N ARG A 513 -24.95 -18.89 -20.53
CA ARG A 513 -24.98 -18.89 -19.06
C ARG A 513 -24.32 -20.10 -18.39
N GLN A 514 -23.97 -21.17 -19.11
CA GLN A 514 -23.43 -22.39 -18.49
C GLN A 514 -22.01 -22.23 -17.93
N LYS A 515 -21.26 -21.26 -18.45
CA LYS A 515 -19.86 -21.03 -18.10
C LYS A 515 -19.73 -19.66 -17.43
N GLY A 516 -19.12 -19.61 -16.25
CA GLY A 516 -18.81 -18.34 -15.60
C GLY A 516 -17.56 -17.72 -16.22
N ARG A 517 -17.65 -16.45 -16.62
CA ARG A 517 -16.58 -15.74 -17.35
C ARG A 517 -16.19 -14.45 -16.64
N LEU A 518 -14.95 -14.03 -16.88
CA LEU A 518 -14.50 -12.67 -16.57
C LEU A 518 -14.60 -11.82 -17.84
N ILE A 519 -15.40 -10.75 -17.80
CA ILE A 519 -15.51 -9.77 -18.89
C ILE A 519 -14.85 -8.48 -18.42
N VAL A 520 -13.82 -8.02 -19.12
CA VAL A 520 -13.06 -6.80 -18.83
C VAL A 520 -13.39 -5.77 -19.90
N ALA A 521 -14.05 -4.65 -19.55
CA ALA A 521 -14.39 -3.58 -20.49
C ALA A 521 -13.66 -2.27 -20.20
N ILE A 522 -12.94 -1.77 -21.21
CA ILE A 522 -11.95 -0.69 -21.09
C ILE A 522 -12.13 0.36 -22.18
N GLY A 523 -12.45 -0.06 -23.41
CA GLY A 523 -12.52 0.81 -24.58
C GLY A 523 -13.62 1.86 -24.52
N SER A 524 -14.71 1.65 -23.78
CA SER A 524 -15.77 2.64 -23.58
C SER A 524 -15.55 3.51 -22.33
N TYR A 525 -15.26 4.80 -22.52
CA TYR A 525 -14.94 5.74 -21.42
C TYR A 525 -15.71 7.07 -21.55
N LYS A 526 -16.78 7.09 -22.35
CA LYS A 526 -17.67 8.24 -22.50
C LYS A 526 -19.12 7.78 -22.38
N PRO A 527 -20.05 8.64 -21.93
CA PRO A 527 -21.45 8.29 -21.75
C PRO A 527 -22.14 7.74 -23.01
N ASN A 528 -21.70 8.16 -24.19
CA ASN A 528 -22.24 7.70 -25.47
C ASN A 528 -21.55 6.43 -26.02
N MET A 529 -20.51 5.94 -25.36
CA MET A 529 -19.78 4.74 -25.74
C MET A 529 -20.35 3.49 -25.06
N GLN A 530 -20.21 2.34 -25.70
CA GLN A 530 -20.68 1.06 -25.23
C GLN A 530 -19.89 -0.06 -25.90
N GLU A 531 -19.34 -0.98 -25.11
CA GLU A 531 -18.67 -2.20 -25.60
C GLU A 531 -19.52 -3.43 -25.30
N ILE A 532 -20.08 -3.49 -24.10
CA ILE A 532 -20.89 -4.62 -23.65
C ILE A 532 -22.38 -4.37 -23.98
N PRO A 533 -23.10 -5.38 -24.50
CA PRO A 533 -24.55 -5.30 -24.68
C PRO A 533 -25.27 -5.02 -23.34
N GLN A 534 -26.32 -4.19 -23.40
CA GLN A 534 -27.05 -3.79 -22.19
C GLN A 534 -27.69 -4.99 -21.48
N GLU A 535 -28.08 -6.01 -22.24
CA GLU A 535 -28.71 -7.25 -21.76
C GLU A 535 -27.76 -8.02 -20.83
N VAL A 536 -26.46 -8.03 -21.15
CA VAL A 536 -25.43 -8.70 -20.34
C VAL A 536 -25.23 -7.95 -19.01
N ILE A 537 -25.19 -6.62 -19.05
CA ILE A 537 -25.11 -5.78 -17.85
C ILE A 537 -26.38 -5.94 -17.00
N ALA A 538 -27.55 -5.85 -17.61
CA ALA A 538 -28.84 -5.99 -16.93
C ALA A 538 -28.97 -7.35 -16.25
N GLN A 539 -28.47 -8.42 -16.88
CA GLN A 539 -28.41 -9.75 -16.27
C GLN A 539 -27.47 -9.77 -15.06
N ALA A 540 -26.29 -9.15 -15.13
CA ALA A 540 -25.38 -9.05 -13.99
C ALA A 540 -25.99 -8.25 -12.83
N LEU A 541 -26.76 -7.20 -13.11
CA LEU A 541 -27.41 -6.34 -12.12
C LEU A 541 -28.64 -6.96 -11.42
N LYS A 542 -29.17 -8.11 -11.90
CA LYS A 542 -30.32 -8.76 -11.26
C LYS A 542 -29.93 -9.19 -9.83
N ARG A 543 -30.51 -8.53 -8.82
CA ARG A 543 -30.40 -8.95 -7.42
C ARG A 543 -31.12 -10.27 -7.22
N HIS A 544 -30.48 -11.24 -6.57
CA HIS A 544 -31.17 -12.37 -5.97
C HIS A 544 -32.29 -11.83 -5.06
N ARG A 545 -33.56 -12.06 -5.41
CA ARG A 545 -34.66 -11.81 -4.46
C ARG A 545 -34.50 -12.81 -3.32
N ARG A 546 -34.02 -12.36 -2.16
CA ARG A 546 -34.43 -12.95 -0.88
C ARG A 546 -35.96 -12.82 -0.84
N HIS A 547 -36.64 -13.95 -0.79
CA HIS A 547 -38.07 -13.96 -0.52
C HIS A 547 -38.33 -13.24 0.81
N ASP A 548 -39.19 -12.23 0.77
CA ASP A 548 -40.02 -11.87 1.91
C ASP A 548 -40.77 -13.12 2.41
N HIS A 549 -41.06 -13.09 3.72
CA HIS A 549 -41.86 -14.00 4.53
C HIS A 549 -41.11 -15.04 5.37
N GLU A 550 -41.14 -14.79 6.68
CA GLU A 550 -41.64 -15.70 7.72
C GLU A 550 -41.48 -17.22 7.49
N ARG A 551 -40.77 -17.84 8.44
CA ARG A 551 -40.77 -19.28 8.79
C ARG A 551 -39.97 -20.23 7.89
N GLY A 552 -38.95 -20.83 8.51
CA GLY A 552 -38.78 -22.29 8.55
C GLY A 552 -38.21 -22.99 7.31
N HIS A 553 -36.99 -23.52 7.48
CA HIS A 553 -36.46 -24.77 6.95
C HIS A 553 -36.44 -25.03 5.42
N HIS A 554 -35.24 -25.40 4.96
CA HIS A 554 -34.86 -26.03 3.68
C HIS A 554 -34.61 -25.11 2.46
N TRP A 555 -33.34 -24.76 2.24
CA TRP A 555 -32.86 -24.25 0.95
C TRP A 555 -32.18 -25.39 0.17
N HIS A 556 -32.87 -25.93 -0.83
CA HIS A 556 -32.35 -26.96 -1.71
C HIS A 556 -31.52 -26.35 -2.86
N TRP A 557 -30.29 -26.82 -2.99
CA TRP A 557 -29.38 -26.58 -4.12
C TRP A 557 -29.91 -27.17 -5.42
N HIS A 558 -29.86 -26.41 -6.52
CA HIS A 558 -29.97 -26.98 -7.88
C HIS A 558 -28.86 -26.46 -8.80
N LYS A 559 -28.41 -27.38 -9.67
CA LYS A 559 -27.24 -27.34 -10.57
C LYS A 559 -27.38 -26.38 -11.77
N HIS A 560 -27.43 -25.07 -11.53
CA HIS A 560 -27.32 -24.06 -12.59
C HIS A 560 -26.32 -22.97 -12.18
N ALA A 561 -25.69 -22.28 -13.14
CA ALA A 561 -24.97 -21.05 -12.84
C ALA A 561 -25.95 -20.07 -12.20
N GLU A 562 -25.67 -19.66 -10.96
CA GLU A 562 -26.54 -18.82 -10.13
C GLU A 562 -26.89 -17.51 -10.88
N GLU A 563 -28.18 -17.12 -10.90
CA GLU A 563 -28.63 -15.90 -11.60
C GLU A 563 -28.20 -14.63 -10.85
N GLY A 564 -27.31 -13.83 -11.45
CA GLY A 564 -26.79 -12.58 -10.89
C GLY A 564 -25.26 -12.55 -11.07
N GLY A 565 -24.64 -11.39 -11.25
CA GLY A 565 -23.19 -11.24 -11.46
C GLY A 565 -22.62 -10.08 -10.67
N VAL A 566 -21.31 -10.08 -10.44
CA VAL A 566 -20.65 -8.94 -9.77
C VAL A 566 -20.11 -8.00 -10.84
N ILE A 567 -20.48 -6.72 -10.77
CA ILE A 567 -19.87 -5.67 -11.58
C ILE A 567 -18.85 -4.91 -10.73
N LEU A 568 -17.60 -5.05 -11.12
CA LEU A 568 -16.45 -4.38 -10.53
C LEU A 568 -16.12 -3.12 -11.30
N VAL A 569 -15.76 -2.07 -10.58
CA VAL A 569 -15.34 -0.79 -11.15
C VAL A 569 -14.04 -0.32 -10.54
N ASP A 570 -13.28 0.50 -11.27
CA ASP A 570 -12.11 1.17 -10.70
C ASP A 570 -12.50 2.30 -9.74
N THR A 571 -13.61 2.99 -10.02
CA THR A 571 -14.24 4.00 -9.16
C THR A 571 -15.75 3.95 -9.31
N LEU A 572 -16.51 4.10 -8.24
CA LEU A 572 -17.98 4.20 -8.33
C LEU A 572 -18.40 5.45 -9.11
N ASP A 573 -17.90 6.62 -8.72
CA ASP A 573 -18.31 7.90 -9.27
C ASP A 573 -17.96 8.04 -10.77
N GLY A 574 -16.73 7.68 -11.14
CA GLY A 574 -16.29 7.74 -12.54
C GLY A 574 -17.07 6.77 -13.43
N ALA A 575 -17.30 5.53 -12.96
CA ALA A 575 -18.02 4.55 -13.75
C ALA A 575 -19.48 4.97 -13.98
N LEU A 576 -20.16 5.51 -12.96
CA LEU A 576 -21.55 5.97 -13.08
C LEU A 576 -21.69 7.26 -13.91
N LYS A 577 -20.62 8.06 -14.05
CA LYS A 577 -20.62 9.27 -14.90
C LYS A 577 -20.21 8.98 -16.34
N GLU A 578 -19.35 8.00 -16.58
CA GLU A 578 -18.65 7.87 -17.87
C GLU A 578 -18.84 6.52 -18.58
N ALA A 579 -19.19 5.45 -17.86
CA ALA A 579 -19.43 4.15 -18.48
C ALA A 579 -20.84 4.11 -19.08
N GLY A 580 -20.97 4.49 -20.35
CA GLY A 580 -22.26 4.55 -21.05
C GLY A 580 -23.09 3.25 -20.97
N GLU A 581 -22.44 2.10 -20.95
CA GLU A 581 -23.09 0.79 -20.79
C GLU A 581 -23.70 0.54 -19.41
N LEU A 582 -23.09 1.06 -18.34
CA LEU A 582 -23.65 1.00 -16.98
C LEU A 582 -24.78 2.02 -16.81
N ILE A 583 -24.61 3.22 -17.36
CA ILE A 583 -25.61 4.30 -17.33
C ILE A 583 -26.89 3.85 -18.03
N LYS A 584 -26.79 3.33 -19.25
CA LYS A 584 -27.94 2.83 -20.03
C LYS A 584 -28.66 1.67 -19.33
N ALA A 585 -27.91 0.81 -18.64
CA ALA A 585 -28.46 -0.31 -17.89
C ALA A 585 -29.12 0.10 -16.55
N GLY A 586 -29.01 1.36 -16.14
CA GLY A 586 -29.57 1.85 -14.87
C GLY A 586 -28.82 1.35 -13.64
N ALA A 587 -27.51 1.13 -13.75
CA ALA A 587 -26.67 0.74 -12.62
C ALA A 587 -26.69 1.82 -11.52
N ARG A 588 -26.69 1.38 -10.26
CA ARG A 588 -26.64 2.25 -9.07
C ARG A 588 -25.43 1.89 -8.21
N PRO A 589 -24.91 2.81 -7.36
CA PRO A 589 -23.76 2.53 -6.50
C PRO A 589 -23.90 1.22 -5.72
N GLU A 590 -25.07 0.93 -5.15
CA GLU A 590 -25.34 -0.29 -4.36
C GLU A 590 -25.42 -1.60 -5.18
N MET A 591 -25.12 -1.54 -6.47
CA MET A 591 -25.06 -2.69 -7.39
C MET A 591 -23.65 -2.91 -7.96
N LEU A 592 -22.72 -2.02 -7.65
CA LEU A 592 -21.34 -2.04 -8.11
C LEU A 592 -20.42 -2.24 -6.92
N VAL A 593 -19.23 -2.79 -7.17
CA VAL A 593 -18.20 -2.98 -6.14
C VAL A 593 -16.90 -2.38 -6.64
N GLU A 594 -16.20 -1.62 -5.81
CA GLU A 594 -14.89 -1.10 -6.17
C GLU A 594 -13.85 -2.22 -6.16
N LEU A 595 -12.96 -2.23 -7.16
CA LEU A 595 -11.95 -3.27 -7.31
C LEU A 595 -11.08 -3.41 -6.05
N GLY A 596 -10.78 -2.30 -5.37
CA GLY A 596 -9.96 -2.28 -4.16
C GLY A 596 -10.58 -2.98 -2.94
N GLU A 597 -11.90 -3.12 -2.87
CA GLU A 597 -12.57 -3.86 -1.81
C GLU A 597 -12.33 -5.37 -1.92
N LEU A 598 -12.26 -5.89 -3.15
CA LEU A 598 -12.18 -7.34 -3.39
C LEU A 598 -10.77 -7.88 -3.51
N VAL A 599 -9.80 -7.06 -3.90
CA VAL A 599 -8.45 -7.56 -4.18
C VAL A 599 -7.71 -8.06 -2.93
N MET A 600 -8.12 -7.68 -1.71
CA MET A 600 -7.51 -8.13 -0.45
C MET A 600 -8.08 -9.44 0.11
N LEU A 601 -9.13 -10.01 -0.48
CA LEU A 601 -9.85 -11.17 0.05
C LEU A 601 -9.05 -12.49 0.16
N ASN A 602 -7.76 -12.51 -0.21
CA ASN A 602 -7.02 -13.76 -0.39
C ASN A 602 -5.65 -13.87 0.28
N ASP A 603 -5.23 -12.94 1.14
CA ASP A 603 -3.95 -13.12 1.86
C ASP A 603 -4.10 -14.09 3.06
N TYR A 604 -5.32 -14.57 3.36
CA TYR A 604 -5.63 -15.54 4.44
C TYR A 604 -5.48 -17.02 4.06
N HIS A 605 -5.62 -17.40 2.77
CA HIS A 605 -5.76 -18.82 2.38
C HIS A 605 -4.56 -19.43 1.65
N GLU A 606 -3.63 -18.65 1.08
CA GLU A 606 -2.44 -19.22 0.40
C GLU A 606 -1.48 -19.95 1.35
N HIS A 607 -1.45 -19.59 2.64
CA HIS A 607 -0.61 -20.26 3.63
C HIS A 607 -1.23 -21.53 4.25
N HIS A 608 -2.55 -21.71 4.22
CA HIS A 608 -3.21 -22.89 4.81
C HIS A 608 -3.46 -24.03 3.82
N TYR A 609 -3.54 -23.75 2.51
CA TYR A 609 -3.81 -24.79 1.51
C TYR A 609 -2.59 -25.70 1.23
N ILE A 610 -1.36 -25.20 1.40
CA ILE A 610 -0.13 -25.98 1.19
C ILE A 610 0.12 -26.97 2.35
N HIS A 611 -0.39 -26.68 3.54
CA HIS A 611 -0.29 -27.60 4.69
C HIS A 611 -1.39 -28.66 4.69
N HIS A 612 -2.64 -28.31 4.33
CA HIS A 612 -3.73 -29.30 4.40
C HIS A 612 -3.69 -30.40 3.33
N CYS A 613 -3.14 -30.12 2.14
CA CYS A 613 -2.98 -31.13 1.09
C CYS A 613 -1.89 -32.18 1.39
N LYS A 614 -1.05 -31.98 2.42
CA LYS A 614 -0.09 -33.00 2.88
C LYS A 614 -0.68 -33.90 3.96
N ASP A 615 -1.56 -33.36 4.81
CA ASP A 615 -2.09 -34.09 5.97
C ASP A 615 -3.35 -34.93 5.63
N GLU A 616 -4.06 -34.62 4.55
CA GLU A 616 -5.24 -35.40 4.10
C GLU A 616 -4.90 -36.76 3.45
N LYS A 617 -3.62 -37.11 3.30
CA LYS A 617 -3.22 -38.47 2.87
C LYS A 617 -2.82 -39.41 4.01
N GLU A 618 -2.73 -38.95 5.27
CA GLU A 618 -2.26 -39.80 6.37
C GLU A 618 -3.27 -40.06 7.50
N ASN A 619 -4.38 -39.34 7.60
CA ASN A 619 -5.35 -39.57 8.68
C ASN A 619 -6.77 -39.88 8.18
N SER A 620 -6.94 -41.09 7.64
CA SER A 620 -8.25 -41.75 7.59
C SER A 620 -8.22 -42.97 8.51
N LYS A 621 -8.27 -42.72 9.83
CA LYS A 621 -8.66 -43.68 10.89
C LYS A 621 -8.56 -43.00 12.25
N ASN A 622 -9.68 -42.46 12.71
CA ASN A 622 -10.22 -42.62 14.07
C ASN A 622 -11.24 -41.50 14.33
N ASP A 623 -12.50 -41.89 14.24
CA ASP A 623 -13.61 -41.12 14.76
C ASP A 623 -13.67 -41.18 16.29
N ASN A 624 -14.39 -40.20 16.84
CA ASN A 624 -15.01 -40.12 18.17
C ASN A 624 -14.12 -39.68 19.33
N GLU A 625 -14.29 -38.42 19.77
CA GLU A 625 -14.97 -38.10 21.03
C GLU A 625 -15.02 -36.58 21.31
N ALA A 626 -16.02 -36.18 22.08
CA ALA A 626 -16.21 -34.91 22.79
C ALA A 626 -16.77 -33.71 22.00
N ALA A 627 -18.10 -33.63 22.01
CA ALA A 627 -18.85 -32.38 22.06
C ALA A 627 -18.79 -31.80 23.48
N GLU A 628 -18.60 -30.47 23.60
CA GLU A 628 -19.28 -29.53 24.52
C GLU A 628 -18.46 -28.23 24.67
N GLY A 629 -19.09 -27.08 24.40
CA GLY A 629 -18.53 -25.75 24.61
C GLY A 629 -18.91 -24.72 23.54
N GLU A 630 -20.19 -24.40 23.43
CA GLU A 630 -20.71 -23.32 22.56
C GLU A 630 -20.81 -21.98 23.33
N GLY A 631 -20.55 -20.89 22.61
CA GLY A 631 -20.77 -19.52 23.11
C GLY A 631 -20.06 -18.39 22.36
N GLY A 632 -19.13 -18.68 21.43
CA GLY A 632 -18.40 -17.63 20.71
C GLY A 632 -17.84 -18.01 19.32
N LYS A 633 -18.30 -19.11 18.72
CA LYS A 633 -17.77 -19.63 17.44
C LYS A 633 -18.63 -19.33 16.21
N GLU A 634 -19.86 -18.83 16.36
CA GLU A 634 -20.78 -18.69 15.23
C GLU A 634 -20.52 -17.46 14.35
N GLU A 635 -20.15 -16.30 14.90
CA GLU A 635 -19.89 -15.08 14.11
C GLU A 635 -18.61 -15.16 13.27
N GLN A 636 -17.54 -15.76 13.81
CA GLN A 636 -16.28 -15.96 13.09
C GLN A 636 -16.44 -16.97 11.95
N GLY A 637 -17.24 -18.03 12.17
CA GLY A 637 -17.50 -19.07 11.18
C GLY A 637 -18.41 -18.63 10.04
N ASP A 638 -19.25 -17.60 10.22
CA ASP A 638 -20.11 -17.07 9.15
C ASP A 638 -19.35 -16.14 8.20
N GLN A 639 -18.47 -15.29 8.75
CA GLN A 639 -17.60 -14.43 7.94
C GLN A 639 -16.61 -15.25 7.08
N ASP A 640 -15.96 -16.28 7.64
CA ASP A 640 -15.05 -17.14 6.86
C ASP A 640 -15.78 -17.90 5.74
N ARG A 641 -17.04 -18.31 5.97
CA ARG A 641 -17.87 -18.97 4.95
C ARG A 641 -18.22 -18.03 3.80
N ASP A 642 -18.54 -16.77 4.09
CA ASP A 642 -18.89 -15.79 3.07
C ASP A 642 -17.67 -15.34 2.24
N HIS A 643 -16.49 -15.22 2.86
CA HIS A 643 -15.22 -15.00 2.15
C HIS A 643 -14.88 -16.14 1.20
N GLN A 644 -15.05 -17.40 1.63
CA GLN A 644 -14.84 -18.58 0.78
C GLN A 644 -15.81 -18.63 -0.40
N LYS A 645 -17.08 -18.26 -0.21
CA LYS A 645 -18.06 -18.18 -1.29
C LYS A 645 -17.66 -17.14 -2.33
N LEU A 646 -17.20 -15.97 -1.89
CA LEU A 646 -16.79 -14.88 -2.78
C LEU A 646 -15.51 -15.21 -3.56
N ALA A 647 -14.52 -15.83 -2.90
CA ALA A 647 -13.30 -16.32 -3.57
C ALA A 647 -13.63 -17.38 -4.63
N LYS A 648 -14.51 -18.34 -4.31
CA LYS A 648 -15.00 -19.34 -5.26
C LYS A 648 -15.76 -18.71 -6.43
N TRP A 649 -16.54 -17.66 -6.16
CA TRP A 649 -17.24 -16.91 -7.20
C TRP A 649 -16.27 -16.17 -8.13
N LEU A 650 -15.28 -15.45 -7.60
CA LEU A 650 -14.28 -14.78 -8.43
C LEU A 650 -13.53 -15.78 -9.34
N ALA A 651 -13.31 -17.00 -8.84
CA ALA A 651 -12.64 -18.06 -9.58
C ALA A 651 -13.48 -18.70 -10.69
N LYS A 652 -14.79 -18.89 -10.48
CA LYS A 652 -15.66 -19.70 -11.39
C LYS A 652 -16.93 -19.02 -11.88
N GLY A 653 -17.38 -17.95 -11.23
CA GLY A 653 -18.61 -17.22 -11.53
C GLY A 653 -18.45 -16.20 -12.68
N ASN A 654 -19.55 -15.52 -12.98
CA ASN A 654 -19.61 -14.40 -13.92
C ASN A 654 -19.21 -13.10 -13.21
N VAL A 655 -18.18 -12.43 -13.73
CA VAL A 655 -17.64 -11.18 -13.21
C VAL A 655 -17.45 -10.20 -14.36
N ILE A 656 -17.95 -8.99 -14.23
CA ILE A 656 -17.72 -7.91 -15.19
C ILE A 656 -16.84 -6.87 -14.51
N TYR A 657 -15.67 -6.58 -15.06
CA TYR A 657 -14.83 -5.47 -14.63
C TYR A 657 -14.91 -4.33 -15.65
N LYS A 658 -15.45 -3.20 -15.20
CA LYS A 658 -15.57 -1.99 -15.98
C LYS A 658 -14.57 -0.94 -15.51
N SER A 659 -13.58 -0.61 -16.36
CA SER A 659 -12.64 0.48 -16.11
C SER A 659 -12.95 1.71 -16.94
N VAL A 660 -12.93 2.89 -16.30
CA VAL A 660 -12.96 4.22 -16.95
C VAL A 660 -11.66 5.01 -16.74
N GLY A 661 -10.77 4.50 -15.89
CA GLY A 661 -9.46 5.05 -15.58
C GLY A 661 -9.47 5.96 -14.36
N LEU A 662 -8.72 5.55 -13.33
CA LEU A 662 -8.49 6.30 -12.10
C LEU A 662 -7.07 6.88 -12.09
N GLY A 663 -6.92 8.18 -11.79
CA GLY A 663 -5.62 8.87 -11.79
C GLY A 663 -4.62 8.29 -10.79
N LEU A 664 -5.09 7.80 -9.65
CA LEU A 664 -4.30 7.06 -8.66
C LEU A 664 -3.53 5.87 -9.25
N MET A 665 -4.08 5.21 -10.28
CA MET A 665 -3.40 4.11 -10.96
C MET A 665 -2.18 4.61 -11.74
N ASP A 666 -2.28 5.79 -12.36
CA ASP A 666 -1.17 6.41 -13.08
C ASP A 666 -0.08 6.89 -12.08
N LEU A 667 -0.49 7.43 -10.93
CA LEU A 667 0.42 7.85 -9.86
C LEU A 667 1.19 6.66 -9.26
N SER A 668 0.48 5.65 -8.75
CA SER A 668 1.08 4.51 -8.04
C SER A 668 2.01 3.68 -8.93
N VAL A 669 1.54 3.28 -10.11
CA VAL A 669 2.36 2.53 -11.08
C VAL A 669 3.47 3.42 -11.66
N GLY A 670 3.20 4.71 -11.88
CA GLY A 670 4.21 5.66 -12.34
C GLY A 670 5.39 5.81 -11.38
N MET A 671 5.12 5.95 -10.08
CA MET A 671 6.17 6.01 -9.05
C MET A 671 7.03 4.75 -9.04
N GLU A 672 6.38 3.58 -9.17
CA GLU A 672 7.08 2.31 -9.23
C GLU A 672 7.92 2.16 -10.51
N VAL A 673 7.43 2.66 -11.66
CA VAL A 673 8.21 2.70 -12.90
C VAL A 673 9.44 3.60 -12.77
N VAL A 674 9.34 4.77 -12.13
CA VAL A 674 10.51 5.65 -11.88
C VAL A 674 11.54 4.93 -11.02
N LYS A 675 11.10 4.29 -9.93
CA LYS A 675 11.98 3.52 -9.05
C LYS A 675 12.66 2.37 -9.80
N PHE A 676 11.89 1.60 -10.56
CA PHE A 676 12.38 0.47 -11.35
C PHE A 676 13.34 0.90 -12.46
N ALA A 677 13.07 2.03 -13.13
CA ALA A 677 13.98 2.64 -14.10
C ALA A 677 15.31 3.04 -13.44
N GLY A 678 15.26 3.57 -12.21
CA GLY A 678 16.44 3.84 -11.39
C GLY A 678 17.26 2.59 -11.11
N GLU A 679 16.62 1.49 -10.72
CA GLU A 679 17.24 0.18 -10.46
C GLU A 679 17.90 -0.40 -11.73
N LYS A 680 17.25 -0.26 -12.90
CA LYS A 680 17.74 -0.74 -14.20
C LYS A 680 18.64 0.26 -14.93
N LYS A 681 18.90 1.43 -14.35
CA LYS A 681 19.68 2.54 -14.94
C LYS A 681 19.16 2.98 -16.33
N VAL A 682 17.83 3.09 -16.46
CA VAL A 682 17.14 3.56 -17.68
C VAL A 682 16.54 4.94 -17.43
N GLY A 683 16.53 5.78 -18.46
CA GLY A 683 15.98 7.14 -18.41
C GLY A 683 17.03 8.22 -18.30
N SER A 684 16.63 9.44 -18.64
CA SER A 684 17.48 10.62 -18.48
C SER A 684 17.29 11.19 -17.08
N ARG A 685 18.40 11.52 -16.41
CA ARG A 685 18.37 12.18 -15.10
C ARG A 685 18.70 13.65 -15.27
N VAL A 686 17.80 14.52 -14.83
CA VAL A 686 17.98 15.97 -14.84
C VAL A 686 18.28 16.40 -13.41
N GLU A 687 19.53 16.77 -13.15
CA GLU A 687 19.99 17.20 -11.84
C GLU A 687 19.57 18.63 -11.51
N GLY A 688 19.19 18.91 -10.26
CA GLY A 688 18.90 20.26 -9.77
C GLY A 688 17.55 20.84 -10.23
N PHE A 689 16.65 19.98 -10.68
CA PHE A 689 15.24 20.27 -10.99
C PHE A 689 14.40 20.11 -9.73
#